data_AF-A0A221UZE9-F1
#
_entry.id   AF-A0A221UZE9-F1
#
_cell.length_a   1.000
_cell.length_b   1.000
_cell.length_c   1.000
_cell.angle_alpha   90.00
_cell.angle_beta   90.00
_cell.angle_gamma   90.00
#
_symmetry.space_group_name_H-M   'P 1'
#
loop_
_entity.id
_entity.type
_entity.pdbx_description
1 polymer ?
#
loop_
_entity_poly.entity_id
_entity_poly.type
_entity_poly.pdbx_seq_one_letter_code
_entity_poly.pdbx_strand_id
1 'polypeptide(L)'
;MRINYLVLLFIISIYTVQGQINPLVTKDTLVQRNWVETTYSQMSLDERLGQLFMVMVTSDQDKASTEKTKSLIKDHHIGGVIFSTGGPVRQAQLTNDFQRNSKVPLIIGMDAEWGLAMRLDSTYAFPWNMTLGAIKDNAIVEKVGNRIGKHAKRLGVHINFAPDIDININPQNPIIGNRSFGEDRENVAQKGIAYMKGMENAGVLSSGKHFPGHGDTAVDSHKALPVIDFTRERLDSIELYPYRKLIKEGLSSVMVAHLSVPSLEIKEGYPSSLSEQIIGDVLQEQLNFKGLVFTDALNMKGVSNFAKEGEVELSAFLAGNDILLMPLDVAKAKSKLLEAYNKGRITENRLATSVKKILMAKYKVGLNDYKPIDTNNLYEDLNSLDDDVLYEEAIENAITVVKNDFSLMAIKKLENKKIAYVKFGDAESDPFLKELNKYATVTQINGKDITTLKQKLSDYNLVIIGLHKSNESPWKAYKFTKNELSWLGEIARERTSNLILAVFAKPYALLDVTSFESIDAVIVGYQNSEIAQEKTAQVIFGALPAKGVLPVTSHPDFPVNTTIPLESLMRLGYSFPERVGISSSKLARVDQMVKNGIDSLMFPGAQIVVARKGKVIYNKGFGKPTYDSDEKITPDHIYDLASITKILATLPMVMKMEEEGKIALDNTFEELIPAYSNSDLKNVTVLKALSHYGRLPAWIAFYIDTLDDKRKPSSEFYRQQPTSGYSFKVADQLYIKDVYKDSIYNRIGRQHLKSNRYRYSDIAYYVMKKYIEDTYKERLDGLAEEFLYKPIGATRTGFNPLDRFLKGDIVPSEEDNYYRYQTVQGYVHDMGAAMQGGVGGHAGLFSNANDVAKIMQMYLQNGFYGGQQFLEARTIKKFNTCYFCDRNVRRGIGFDKPEPHGGGPACSLVSRKSFGHSGFTGTYTWADPEKDLVYVFLSNRTYPSASNTLLVKSGLRTRIQKAIYEAIIN
;
A
#
# COMPACT_ATOMS: atom_id res chain seq x y z
N MET A 1 -54.13 -69.34 7.70
CA MET A 1 -52.70 -69.61 7.96
C MET A 1 -51.92 -68.34 7.66
N ARG A 2 -51.41 -67.66 8.70
CA ARG A 2 -50.57 -66.46 8.59
C ARG A 2 -49.10 -66.91 8.47
N ILE A 3 -48.36 -66.39 7.49
CA ILE A 3 -46.89 -66.50 7.43
C ILE A 3 -46.35 -65.08 7.31
N ASN A 4 -45.61 -64.67 8.34
CA ASN A 4 -44.86 -63.43 8.42
C ASN A 4 -43.56 -63.57 7.61
N TYR A 5 -43.24 -62.58 6.77
CA TYR A 5 -41.88 -62.37 6.28
C TYR A 5 -41.33 -61.08 6.89
N LEU A 6 -40.36 -61.24 7.80
CA LEU A 6 -39.46 -60.19 8.25
C LEU A 6 -38.36 -60.03 7.20
N VAL A 7 -38.24 -58.84 6.59
CA VAL A 7 -37.08 -58.47 5.77
C VAL A 7 -36.18 -57.57 6.62
N LEU A 8 -35.01 -58.10 7.02
CA LEU A 8 -33.93 -57.33 7.64
C LEU A 8 -33.14 -56.61 6.53
N LEU A 9 -33.18 -55.29 6.50
CA LEU A 9 -32.33 -54.45 5.67
C LEU A 9 -31.01 -54.17 6.41
N PHE A 10 -29.91 -54.79 5.97
CA PHE A 10 -28.56 -54.46 6.41
C PHE A 10 -28.09 -53.20 5.66
N ILE A 11 -28.05 -52.05 6.35
CA ILE A 11 -27.38 -50.84 5.84
C ILE A 11 -25.89 -50.98 6.20
N ILE A 12 -25.07 -51.32 5.20
CA ILE A 12 -23.62 -51.26 5.32
C ILE A 12 -23.20 -49.81 5.07
N SER A 13 -22.90 -49.08 6.16
CA SER A 13 -22.23 -47.79 6.10
C SER A 13 -20.76 -48.00 5.73
N ILE A 14 -20.43 -47.87 4.44
CA ILE A 14 -19.02 -47.83 3.98
C ILE A 14 -18.45 -46.47 4.38
N TYR A 15 -17.73 -46.41 5.50
CA TYR A 15 -16.83 -45.30 5.77
C TYR A 15 -15.66 -45.38 4.79
N THR A 16 -15.69 -44.60 3.72
CA THR A 16 -14.50 -44.39 2.87
C THR A 16 -13.48 -43.63 3.69
N VAL A 17 -12.46 -44.32 4.21
CA VAL A 17 -11.24 -43.68 4.72
C VAL A 17 -10.57 -42.98 3.54
N GLN A 18 -10.77 -41.68 3.40
CA GLN A 18 -10.09 -40.85 2.40
C GLN A 18 -8.60 -40.76 2.76
N GLY A 19 -7.79 -41.69 2.25
CA GLY A 19 -6.34 -41.59 2.29
C GLY A 19 -5.79 -40.55 1.32
N GLN A 20 -4.60 -40.01 1.57
CA GLN A 20 -3.94 -39.10 0.65
C GLN A 20 -3.74 -39.79 -0.72
N ILE A 21 -4.14 -39.15 -1.80
CA ILE A 21 -3.70 -39.52 -3.15
C ILE A 21 -2.24 -39.10 -3.25
N ASN A 22 -1.33 -40.00 -3.65
CA ASN A 22 0.11 -39.70 -3.68
C ASN A 22 0.37 -38.35 -4.37
N PRO A 23 0.87 -37.33 -3.64
CA PRO A 23 0.92 -35.95 -4.12
C PRO A 23 1.98 -35.75 -5.21
N LEU A 24 2.89 -36.71 -5.40
CA LEU A 24 3.94 -36.66 -6.42
C LEU A 24 3.45 -37.18 -7.79
N VAL A 25 2.25 -37.75 -7.85
CA VAL A 25 1.66 -38.28 -9.09
C VAL A 25 1.17 -37.11 -9.96
N THR A 26 1.60 -37.09 -11.23
CA THR A 26 1.18 -36.09 -12.21
C THR A 26 -0.06 -36.55 -13.00
N LYS A 27 -0.67 -35.66 -13.80
CA LYS A 27 -1.84 -36.02 -14.62
C LYS A 27 -1.54 -37.10 -15.66
N ASP A 28 -0.31 -37.12 -16.19
CA ASP A 28 0.24 -38.07 -17.15
C ASP A 28 0.89 -39.29 -16.46
N THR A 29 0.14 -39.92 -15.54
CA THR A 29 0.61 -40.98 -14.63
C THR A 29 1.38 -42.11 -15.29
N LEU A 30 0.96 -42.56 -16.48
CA LEU A 30 1.61 -43.66 -17.21
C LEU A 30 3.00 -43.28 -17.73
N VAL A 31 3.16 -42.05 -18.22
CA VAL A 31 4.44 -41.53 -18.73
C VAL A 31 5.40 -41.32 -17.57
N GLN A 32 4.92 -40.72 -16.48
CA GLN A 32 5.69 -40.59 -15.25
C GLN A 32 6.16 -41.96 -14.75
N ARG A 33 5.25 -42.93 -14.60
CA ARG A 33 5.61 -44.28 -14.14
C ARG A 33 6.66 -44.91 -15.04
N ASN A 34 6.50 -44.82 -16.35
CA ASN A 34 7.48 -45.39 -17.29
C ASN A 34 8.85 -44.73 -17.16
N TRP A 35 8.91 -43.40 -17.05
CA TRP A 35 10.16 -42.67 -16.84
C TRP A 35 10.81 -43.07 -15.52
N VAL A 36 10.06 -43.08 -14.41
CA VAL A 36 10.57 -43.45 -13.07
C VAL A 36 11.13 -44.86 -13.05
N GLU A 37 10.38 -45.84 -13.57
CA GLU A 37 10.81 -47.24 -13.58
C GLU A 37 12.02 -47.45 -14.50
N THR A 38 12.02 -46.83 -15.68
CA THR A 38 13.14 -46.90 -16.62
C THR A 38 14.40 -46.30 -16.01
N THR A 39 14.32 -45.07 -15.47
CA THR A 39 15.46 -44.41 -14.83
C THR A 39 15.96 -45.21 -13.64
N TYR A 40 15.07 -45.70 -12.75
CA TYR A 40 15.46 -46.49 -11.58
C TYR A 40 16.19 -47.78 -11.97
N SER A 41 15.67 -48.51 -12.98
CA SER A 41 16.25 -49.78 -13.44
C SER A 41 17.65 -49.60 -14.07
N GLN A 42 17.92 -48.44 -14.67
CA GLN A 42 19.21 -48.09 -15.27
C GLN A 42 20.24 -47.58 -14.26
N MET A 43 19.82 -47.26 -13.03
CA MET A 43 20.73 -46.82 -11.98
C MET A 43 21.38 -48.03 -11.31
N SER A 44 22.71 -47.95 -11.14
CA SER A 44 23.48 -48.80 -10.24
C SER A 44 23.06 -48.59 -8.78
N LEU A 45 23.41 -49.54 -7.90
CA LEU A 45 23.18 -49.39 -6.45
C LEU A 45 23.84 -48.12 -5.91
N ASP A 46 25.04 -47.79 -6.38
CA ASP A 46 25.77 -46.59 -5.98
C ASP A 46 25.02 -45.29 -6.35
N GLU A 47 24.49 -45.23 -7.58
CA GLU A 47 23.66 -44.09 -8.03
C GLU A 47 22.37 -43.99 -7.21
N ARG A 48 21.72 -45.12 -6.89
CA ARG A 48 20.48 -45.15 -6.07
C ARG A 48 20.72 -44.61 -4.67
N LEU A 49 21.81 -45.03 -4.02
CA LEU A 49 22.21 -44.51 -2.71
C LEU A 49 22.58 -43.03 -2.77
N GLY A 50 23.24 -42.59 -3.86
CA GLY A 50 23.56 -41.18 -4.11
C GLY A 50 22.32 -40.28 -4.11
N GLN A 51 21.21 -40.73 -4.68
CA GLN A 51 19.98 -39.92 -4.77
C GLN A 51 19.38 -39.53 -3.42
N LEU A 52 19.76 -40.19 -2.33
CA LEU A 52 19.27 -39.90 -0.98
C LEU A 52 19.87 -38.61 -0.40
N PHE A 53 20.91 -38.04 -1.01
CA PHE A 53 21.62 -36.89 -0.43
C PHE A 53 21.28 -35.57 -1.10
N MET A 54 21.07 -34.53 -0.28
CA MET A 54 20.99 -33.14 -0.70
C MET A 54 22.00 -32.29 0.08
N VAL A 55 22.94 -31.65 -0.61
CA VAL A 55 24.02 -30.87 0.01
C VAL A 55 23.79 -29.37 -0.10
N MET A 56 24.26 -28.60 0.90
CA MET A 56 24.15 -27.14 0.89
C MET A 56 25.21 -26.49 0.01
N VAL A 57 24.80 -25.45 -0.70
CA VAL A 57 25.63 -24.59 -1.54
C VAL A 57 25.30 -23.13 -1.22
N THR A 58 26.29 -22.26 -1.19
CA THR A 58 26.06 -20.81 -1.25
C THR A 58 26.45 -20.29 -2.64
N SER A 59 25.71 -19.34 -3.18
CA SER A 59 25.98 -18.88 -4.55
C SER A 59 27.17 -17.92 -4.66
N ASP A 60 27.71 -17.49 -3.52
CA ASP A 60 28.94 -16.70 -3.38
C ASP A 60 30.16 -17.55 -2.97
N GLN A 61 30.02 -18.88 -2.91
CA GLN A 61 31.11 -19.77 -2.53
C GLN A 61 32.30 -19.69 -3.49
N ASP A 62 33.48 -20.03 -2.98
CA ASP A 62 34.70 -20.04 -3.77
C ASP A 62 34.74 -21.18 -4.82
N LYS A 63 35.72 -21.09 -5.72
CA LYS A 63 35.90 -22.08 -6.79
C LYS A 63 36.18 -23.48 -6.23
N ALA A 64 36.93 -23.58 -5.13
CA ALA A 64 37.27 -24.88 -4.53
C ALA A 64 36.03 -25.60 -4.00
N SER A 65 35.13 -24.89 -3.31
CA SER A 65 33.86 -25.40 -2.82
C SER A 65 32.91 -25.78 -3.97
N THR A 66 32.94 -25.01 -5.05
CA THR A 66 32.20 -25.32 -6.28
C THR A 66 32.69 -26.61 -6.92
N GLU A 67 34.00 -26.80 -7.06
CA GLU A 67 34.57 -28.05 -7.60
C GLU A 67 34.34 -29.25 -6.67
N LYS A 68 34.39 -29.04 -5.34
CA LYS A 68 34.01 -30.08 -4.37
C LYS A 68 32.56 -30.53 -4.58
N THR A 69 31.64 -29.59 -4.76
CA THR A 69 30.22 -29.90 -5.04
C THR A 69 30.08 -30.67 -6.35
N LYS A 70 30.82 -30.29 -7.40
CA LYS A 70 30.85 -31.01 -8.68
C LYS A 70 31.40 -32.42 -8.56
N SER A 71 32.40 -32.65 -7.73
CA SER A 71 32.89 -34.01 -7.41
C SER A 71 31.81 -34.82 -6.70
N LEU A 72 31.09 -34.26 -5.73
CA LEU A 72 29.95 -34.96 -5.11
C LEU A 72 28.85 -35.32 -6.13
N ILE A 73 28.58 -34.45 -7.09
CA ILE A 73 27.62 -34.72 -8.18
C ILE A 73 28.10 -35.85 -9.09
N LYS A 74 29.37 -35.83 -9.50
CA LYS A 74 29.93 -36.81 -10.45
C LYS A 74 30.22 -38.16 -9.82
N ASP A 75 30.86 -38.15 -8.66
CA ASP A 75 31.47 -39.33 -8.04
C ASP A 75 30.55 -39.96 -6.98
N HIS A 76 29.64 -39.16 -6.41
CA HIS A 76 28.68 -39.61 -5.41
C HIS A 76 27.21 -39.55 -5.87
N HIS A 77 26.95 -39.08 -7.10
CA HIS A 77 25.64 -39.10 -7.73
C HIS A 77 24.52 -38.54 -6.85
N ILE A 78 24.81 -37.44 -6.15
CA ILE A 78 23.86 -36.84 -5.20
C ILE A 78 22.50 -36.51 -5.85
N GLY A 79 21.43 -36.57 -5.07
CA GLY A 79 20.07 -36.38 -5.56
C GLY A 79 19.71 -34.92 -5.80
N GLY A 80 20.29 -34.00 -5.04
CA GLY A 80 19.98 -32.58 -5.12
C GLY A 80 20.97 -31.67 -4.41
N VAL A 81 20.72 -30.37 -4.52
CA VAL A 81 21.41 -29.32 -3.76
C VAL A 81 20.40 -28.36 -3.15
N ILE A 82 20.68 -27.83 -1.96
CA ILE A 82 19.94 -26.74 -1.34
C ILE A 82 20.78 -25.46 -1.40
N PHE A 83 20.23 -24.39 -1.97
CA PHE A 83 20.87 -23.08 -1.94
C PHE A 83 20.56 -22.34 -0.64
N SER A 84 21.61 -21.78 -0.05
CA SER A 84 21.54 -20.84 1.08
C SER A 84 21.90 -19.44 0.57
N THR A 85 22.87 -18.75 1.17
CA THR A 85 23.15 -17.34 0.92
C THR A 85 23.75 -17.03 -0.46
N GLY A 86 23.65 -15.76 -0.87
CA GLY A 86 24.35 -15.19 -2.02
C GLY A 86 23.40 -14.39 -2.91
N GLY A 87 23.52 -14.49 -4.25
CA GLY A 87 22.72 -13.68 -5.18
C GLY A 87 22.14 -14.46 -6.37
N PRO A 88 21.02 -13.99 -6.95
CA PRO A 88 20.20 -14.77 -7.89
C PRO A 88 20.93 -15.13 -9.18
N VAL A 89 21.66 -14.19 -9.79
CA VAL A 89 22.37 -14.46 -11.06
C VAL A 89 23.46 -15.52 -10.87
N ARG A 90 24.22 -15.45 -9.77
CA ARG A 90 25.25 -16.45 -9.44
C ARG A 90 24.63 -17.81 -9.18
N GLN A 91 23.51 -17.87 -8.45
CA GLN A 91 22.77 -19.12 -8.24
C GLN A 91 22.30 -19.74 -9.56
N ALA A 92 21.73 -18.96 -10.49
CA ALA A 92 21.28 -19.47 -11.77
C ALA A 92 22.43 -20.08 -12.59
N GLN A 93 23.59 -19.41 -12.60
CA GLN A 93 24.80 -19.90 -13.26
C GLN A 93 25.33 -21.19 -12.63
N LEU A 94 25.41 -21.26 -11.30
CA LEU A 94 25.83 -22.46 -10.59
C LEU A 94 24.84 -23.62 -10.78
N THR A 95 23.54 -23.33 -10.78
CA THR A 95 22.51 -24.34 -11.05
C THR A 95 22.70 -24.93 -12.44
N ASN A 96 22.88 -24.09 -13.46
CA ASN A 96 23.17 -24.57 -14.82
C ASN A 96 24.48 -25.38 -14.88
N ASP A 97 25.52 -24.98 -14.15
CA ASP A 97 26.76 -25.75 -14.11
C ASP A 97 26.59 -27.11 -13.44
N PHE A 98 25.95 -27.16 -12.27
CA PHE A 98 25.71 -28.41 -11.54
C PHE A 98 24.81 -29.37 -12.32
N GLN A 99 23.76 -28.87 -12.97
CA GLN A 99 22.90 -29.70 -13.81
C GLN A 99 23.66 -30.34 -14.98
N ARG A 100 24.58 -29.60 -15.63
CA ARG A 100 25.44 -30.16 -16.70
C ARG A 100 26.37 -31.26 -16.23
N ASN A 101 26.73 -31.27 -14.94
CA ASN A 101 27.62 -32.27 -14.37
C ASN A 101 26.86 -33.49 -13.79
N SER A 102 25.52 -33.47 -13.79
CA SER A 102 24.70 -34.54 -13.22
C SER A 102 24.11 -35.45 -14.29
N LYS A 103 24.19 -36.78 -14.08
CA LYS A 103 23.59 -37.78 -14.98
C LYS A 103 22.07 -37.86 -14.82
N VAL A 104 21.59 -37.88 -13.58
CA VAL A 104 20.17 -37.73 -13.24
C VAL A 104 19.99 -36.29 -12.75
N PRO A 105 19.13 -35.47 -13.37
CA PRO A 105 19.03 -34.05 -13.02
C PRO A 105 18.79 -33.82 -11.53
N LEU A 106 19.45 -32.84 -10.95
CA LEU A 106 19.41 -32.52 -9.52
C LEU A 106 18.09 -31.85 -9.17
N ILE A 107 17.50 -32.22 -8.04
CA ILE A 107 16.45 -31.39 -7.43
C ILE A 107 17.13 -30.21 -6.71
N ILE A 108 16.63 -29.01 -6.93
CA ILE A 108 17.17 -27.78 -6.33
C ILE A 108 16.20 -27.31 -5.25
N GLY A 109 16.67 -27.23 -4.01
CA GLY A 109 15.92 -26.76 -2.85
C GLY A 109 16.34 -25.38 -2.36
N MET A 110 15.48 -24.71 -1.61
CA MET A 110 15.77 -23.47 -0.90
C MET A 110 14.79 -23.27 0.26
N ASP A 111 15.21 -22.59 1.33
CA ASP A 111 14.27 -21.97 2.27
C ASP A 111 13.91 -20.57 1.78
N ALA A 112 12.68 -20.38 1.32
CA ALA A 112 12.18 -19.10 0.81
C ALA A 112 10.78 -18.79 1.40
N GLU A 113 10.68 -18.73 2.73
CA GLU A 113 9.41 -18.56 3.46
C GLU A 113 8.71 -17.21 3.21
N TRP A 114 9.47 -16.14 3.01
CA TRP A 114 8.93 -14.83 2.58
C TRP A 114 9.49 -14.43 1.21
N GLY A 115 9.78 -15.43 0.38
CA GLY A 115 10.44 -15.26 -0.91
C GLY A 115 11.93 -15.54 -0.84
N LEU A 116 12.57 -15.42 -2.01
CA LEU A 116 14.00 -15.70 -2.19
C LEU A 116 14.89 -14.82 -1.30
N ALA A 117 14.39 -13.64 -0.91
CA ALA A 117 15.08 -12.68 -0.04
C ALA A 117 15.40 -13.22 1.36
N MET A 118 14.81 -14.36 1.76
CA MET A 118 15.24 -15.08 2.95
C MET A 118 16.71 -15.52 2.87
N ARG A 119 17.21 -15.79 1.67
CA ARG A 119 18.55 -16.33 1.42
C ARG A 119 19.36 -15.46 0.46
N LEU A 120 18.72 -14.87 -0.54
CA LEU A 120 19.40 -14.15 -1.60
C LEU A 120 19.32 -12.64 -1.42
N ASP A 121 20.44 -11.97 -1.68
CA ASP A 121 20.47 -10.54 -1.95
C ASP A 121 19.65 -10.20 -3.20
N SER A 122 19.29 -8.92 -3.35
CA SER A 122 18.72 -8.38 -4.60
C SER A 122 17.47 -9.11 -5.13
N THR A 123 16.66 -9.70 -4.23
CA THR A 123 15.38 -10.33 -4.54
C THR A 123 14.27 -9.80 -3.65
N TYR A 124 13.03 -9.93 -4.11
CA TYR A 124 11.87 -9.38 -3.41
C TYR A 124 11.52 -10.12 -2.12
N ALA A 125 11.19 -9.36 -1.07
CA ALA A 125 10.75 -9.87 0.23
C ALA A 125 9.25 -9.60 0.44
N PHE A 126 8.47 -10.68 0.59
CA PHE A 126 7.04 -10.60 0.88
C PHE A 126 6.77 -10.44 2.39
N PRO A 127 5.53 -10.12 2.82
CA PRO A 127 5.22 -10.06 4.25
C PRO A 127 5.48 -11.40 4.94
N TRP A 128 5.92 -11.33 6.19
CA TRP A 128 6.17 -12.55 6.97
C TRP A 128 4.88 -13.30 7.28
N ASN A 129 4.98 -14.60 7.54
CA ASN A 129 3.82 -15.45 7.77
C ASN A 129 2.92 -14.94 8.90
N MET A 130 3.45 -14.36 9.97
CA MET A 130 2.60 -13.77 11.02
C MET A 130 1.75 -12.61 10.49
N THR A 131 2.31 -11.75 9.63
CA THR A 131 1.54 -10.70 8.94
C THR A 131 0.47 -11.30 8.04
N LEU A 132 0.81 -12.35 7.28
CA LEU A 132 -0.15 -13.07 6.42
C LEU A 132 -1.23 -13.79 7.24
N GLY A 133 -0.89 -14.22 8.45
CA GLY A 133 -1.78 -14.83 9.42
C GLY A 133 -2.93 -13.93 9.84
N ALA A 134 -2.71 -12.62 9.81
CA ALA A 134 -3.72 -11.62 10.14
C ALA A 134 -4.78 -11.40 9.06
N ILE A 135 -4.54 -11.89 7.84
CA ILE A 135 -5.41 -11.68 6.69
C ILE A 135 -6.60 -12.64 6.77
N LYS A 136 -7.83 -12.11 6.70
CA LYS A 136 -9.05 -12.95 6.65
C LYS A 136 -9.18 -13.73 5.33
N ASP A 137 -8.89 -13.08 4.20
CA ASP A 137 -9.03 -13.67 2.87
C ASP A 137 -7.82 -14.52 2.47
N ASN A 138 -7.97 -15.84 2.53
CA ASN A 138 -6.93 -16.80 2.17
C ASN A 138 -6.51 -16.72 0.68
N ALA A 139 -7.34 -16.16 -0.21
CA ALA A 139 -6.96 -16.01 -1.61
C ALA A 139 -5.75 -15.07 -1.78
N ILE A 140 -5.60 -14.08 -0.91
CA ILE A 140 -4.43 -13.19 -0.91
C ILE A 140 -3.16 -13.97 -0.53
N VAL A 141 -3.26 -14.84 0.47
CA VAL A 141 -2.14 -15.69 0.92
C VAL A 141 -1.75 -16.70 -0.15
N GLU A 142 -2.73 -17.26 -0.87
CA GLU A 142 -2.48 -18.11 -2.04
C GLU A 142 -1.77 -17.34 -3.16
N LYS A 143 -2.17 -16.09 -3.46
CA LYS A 143 -1.45 -15.25 -4.42
C LYS A 143 0.01 -15.01 -4.01
N VAL A 144 0.27 -14.73 -2.73
CA VAL A 144 1.64 -14.56 -2.19
C VAL A 144 2.44 -15.85 -2.39
N GLY A 145 1.90 -17.00 -1.98
CA GLY A 145 2.53 -18.30 -2.23
C GLY A 145 2.79 -18.56 -3.72
N ASN A 146 1.86 -18.19 -4.60
CA ASN A 146 2.03 -18.32 -6.04
C ASN A 146 3.14 -17.43 -6.60
N ARG A 147 3.24 -16.19 -6.12
CA ARG A 147 4.29 -15.26 -6.56
C ARG A 147 5.67 -15.73 -6.11
N ILE A 148 5.79 -16.19 -4.87
CA ILE A 148 7.01 -16.82 -4.35
C ILE A 148 7.37 -18.08 -5.17
N GLY A 149 6.38 -18.93 -5.48
CA GLY A 149 6.57 -20.10 -6.35
C GLY A 149 7.06 -19.73 -7.75
N LYS A 150 6.55 -18.65 -8.35
CA LYS A 150 7.04 -18.13 -9.64
C LYS A 150 8.48 -17.66 -9.56
N HIS A 151 8.87 -16.95 -8.49
CA HIS A 151 10.25 -16.52 -8.27
C HIS A 151 11.19 -17.73 -8.11
N ALA A 152 10.80 -18.70 -7.29
CA ALA A 152 11.54 -19.95 -7.12
C ALA A 152 11.73 -20.69 -8.46
N LYS A 153 10.65 -20.88 -9.23
CA LYS A 153 10.71 -21.53 -10.54
C LYS A 153 11.56 -20.77 -11.55
N ARG A 154 11.50 -19.43 -11.56
CA ARG A 154 12.31 -18.57 -12.44
C ARG A 154 13.81 -18.78 -12.20
N LEU A 155 14.19 -19.16 -10.98
CA LEU A 155 15.55 -19.46 -10.55
C LEU A 155 15.89 -20.97 -10.57
N GLY A 156 15.02 -21.80 -11.13
CA GLY A 156 15.20 -23.25 -11.17
C GLY A 156 15.16 -23.93 -9.81
N VAL A 157 14.53 -23.31 -8.80
CA VAL A 157 14.22 -23.94 -7.51
C VAL A 157 12.97 -24.79 -7.69
N HIS A 158 13.07 -26.06 -7.33
CA HIS A 158 12.05 -27.08 -7.55
C HIS A 158 11.25 -27.39 -6.29
N ILE A 159 11.87 -27.23 -5.12
CA ILE A 159 11.24 -27.39 -3.82
C ILE A 159 11.57 -26.18 -2.94
N ASN A 160 10.53 -25.55 -2.41
CA ASN A 160 10.67 -24.53 -1.38
C ASN A 160 10.36 -25.20 -0.03
N PHE A 161 11.27 -25.09 0.94
CA PHE A 161 11.08 -25.58 2.29
C PHE A 161 10.17 -24.62 3.09
N ALA A 162 8.93 -24.51 2.62
CA ALA A 162 7.83 -23.71 3.15
C ALA A 162 6.50 -24.40 2.76
N PRO A 163 5.38 -24.14 3.46
CA PRO A 163 5.23 -23.23 4.58
C PRO A 163 5.73 -23.79 5.93
N ASP A 164 6.18 -22.88 6.80
CA ASP A 164 6.24 -23.14 8.25
C ASP A 164 4.80 -23.11 8.79
N ILE A 165 4.39 -24.25 9.34
CA ILE A 165 3.04 -24.51 9.87
C ILE A 165 3.08 -24.82 11.37
N ASP A 166 4.17 -24.43 12.04
CA ASP A 166 4.25 -24.51 13.49
C ASP A 166 3.26 -23.53 14.12
N ILE A 167 2.61 -23.95 15.19
CA ILE A 167 1.65 -23.12 15.93
C ILE A 167 2.41 -22.35 17.01
N ASN A 168 2.53 -21.03 16.85
CA ASN A 168 3.38 -20.20 17.71
C ASN A 168 2.65 -19.75 18.98
N ILE A 169 2.44 -20.69 19.91
CA ILE A 169 1.75 -20.46 21.20
C ILE A 169 2.65 -19.72 22.20
N ASN A 170 3.97 -19.83 22.06
CA ASN A 170 4.94 -19.24 22.99
C ASN A 170 5.60 -17.98 22.41
N PRO A 171 5.28 -16.77 22.91
CA PRO A 171 5.88 -15.52 22.44
C PRO A 171 7.40 -15.41 22.68
N GLN A 172 7.95 -16.23 23.58
CA GLN A 172 9.40 -16.28 23.84
C GLN A 172 10.14 -17.28 22.94
N ASN A 173 9.44 -17.98 22.03
CA ASN A 173 10.09 -18.87 21.08
C ASN A 173 11.02 -18.05 20.16
N PRO A 174 12.35 -18.27 20.23
CA PRO A 174 13.31 -17.45 19.50
C PRO A 174 13.41 -17.82 18.02
N ILE A 175 12.84 -18.96 17.61
CA ILE A 175 13.06 -19.57 16.28
C ILE A 175 11.85 -19.42 15.37
N ILE A 176 10.62 -19.59 15.88
CA ILE A 176 9.40 -19.58 15.07
C ILE A 176 8.88 -18.15 14.92
N GLY A 177 8.24 -17.58 15.96
CA GLY A 177 7.82 -16.18 15.95
C GLY A 177 7.12 -15.77 14.65
N ASN A 178 7.69 -14.81 13.90
CA ASN A 178 7.11 -14.27 12.66
C ASN A 178 7.05 -15.26 11.49
N ARG A 179 7.72 -16.41 11.59
CA ARG A 179 7.71 -17.48 10.59
C ARG A 179 6.45 -18.33 10.64
N SER A 180 5.75 -18.33 11.77
CA SER A 180 4.42 -18.94 11.88
C SER A 180 3.32 -17.99 11.45
N PHE A 181 2.22 -18.54 10.96
CA PHE A 181 0.98 -17.80 10.70
C PHE A 181 0.21 -17.41 11.97
N GLY A 182 0.54 -17.93 13.15
CA GLY A 182 -0.16 -17.57 14.38
C GLY A 182 -0.23 -18.68 15.42
N GLU A 183 -1.08 -18.49 16.43
CA GLU A 183 -1.28 -19.45 17.53
C GLU A 183 -2.58 -20.27 17.40
N ASP A 184 -3.49 -19.88 16.50
CA ASP A 184 -4.71 -20.63 16.23
C ASP A 184 -4.48 -21.73 15.19
N ARG A 185 -4.71 -22.99 15.58
CA ARG A 185 -4.46 -24.17 14.74
C ARG A 185 -5.26 -24.18 13.43
N GLU A 186 -6.48 -23.64 13.42
CA GLU A 186 -7.34 -23.62 12.23
C GLU A 186 -6.82 -22.58 11.24
N ASN A 187 -6.50 -21.38 11.73
CA ASN A 187 -5.92 -20.32 10.92
C ASN A 187 -4.57 -20.75 10.34
N VAL A 188 -3.67 -21.32 11.16
CA VAL A 188 -2.38 -21.84 10.68
C VAL A 188 -2.57 -22.90 9.60
N ALA A 189 -3.49 -23.85 9.79
CA ALA A 189 -3.78 -24.87 8.78
C ALA A 189 -4.33 -24.26 7.48
N GLN A 190 -5.29 -23.34 7.56
CA GLN A 190 -5.89 -22.71 6.38
C GLN A 190 -4.88 -21.86 5.61
N LYS A 191 -4.06 -21.08 6.31
CA LYS A 191 -3.00 -20.24 5.72
C LYS A 191 -1.90 -21.10 5.10
N GLY A 192 -1.49 -22.16 5.80
CA GLY A 192 -0.57 -23.17 5.28
C GLY A 192 -1.08 -23.81 3.98
N ILE A 193 -2.36 -24.21 3.92
CA ILE A 193 -2.97 -24.78 2.70
C ILE A 193 -2.99 -23.75 1.56
N ALA A 194 -3.38 -22.51 1.83
CA ALA A 194 -3.42 -21.46 0.80
C ALA A 194 -2.02 -21.18 0.23
N TYR A 195 -1.03 -21.01 1.11
CA TYR A 195 0.35 -20.76 0.74
C TYR A 195 0.95 -21.94 -0.05
N MET A 196 0.70 -23.17 0.42
CA MET A 196 1.06 -24.43 -0.26
C MET A 196 0.48 -24.50 -1.68
N LYS A 197 -0.83 -24.31 -1.83
CA LYS A 197 -1.52 -24.33 -3.13
C LYS A 197 -0.96 -23.28 -4.07
N GLY A 198 -0.67 -22.08 -3.58
CA GLY A 198 -0.04 -21.03 -4.36
C GLY A 198 1.28 -21.49 -5.00
N MET A 199 2.20 -22.01 -4.19
CA MET A 199 3.51 -22.50 -4.67
C MET A 199 3.37 -23.70 -5.62
N GLU A 200 2.54 -24.68 -5.26
CA GLU A 200 2.34 -25.87 -6.10
C GLU A 200 1.70 -25.53 -7.45
N ASN A 201 0.78 -24.55 -7.49
CA ASN A 201 0.20 -24.02 -8.73
C ASN A 201 1.24 -23.34 -9.63
N ALA A 202 2.32 -22.79 -9.06
CA ALA A 202 3.45 -22.27 -9.85
C ALA A 202 4.35 -23.41 -10.38
N GLY A 203 4.20 -24.64 -9.87
CA GLY A 203 5.01 -25.80 -10.21
C GLY A 203 6.22 -26.00 -9.31
N VAL A 204 6.19 -25.48 -8.08
CA VAL A 204 7.24 -25.66 -7.05
C VAL A 204 6.65 -26.48 -5.91
N LEU A 205 7.36 -27.54 -5.50
CA LEU A 205 6.93 -28.39 -4.39
C LEU A 205 7.06 -27.62 -3.06
N SER A 206 6.08 -27.81 -2.19
CA SER A 206 6.07 -27.27 -0.83
C SER A 206 6.51 -28.30 0.20
N SER A 207 7.13 -27.84 1.29
CA SER A 207 7.46 -28.67 2.45
C SER A 207 6.84 -28.12 3.73
N GLY A 208 5.87 -28.84 4.29
CA GLY A 208 5.31 -28.52 5.61
C GLY A 208 6.37 -28.76 6.68
N LYS A 209 6.62 -27.76 7.52
CA LYS A 209 7.65 -27.84 8.57
C LYS A 209 7.25 -27.10 9.86
N HIS A 210 7.80 -27.47 11.01
CA HIS A 210 8.80 -28.54 11.21
C HIS A 210 8.20 -29.72 12.00
N PHE A 211 8.09 -30.90 11.38
CA PHE A 211 7.37 -32.03 11.96
C PHE A 211 8.16 -32.64 13.14
N PRO A 212 7.52 -33.04 14.26
CA PRO A 212 6.07 -33.07 14.54
C PRO A 212 5.48 -31.78 15.16
N GLY A 213 6.22 -30.67 15.19
CA GLY A 213 5.76 -29.36 15.68
C GLY A 213 6.78 -28.68 16.59
N HIS A 214 7.34 -27.55 16.16
CA HIS A 214 8.43 -26.83 16.85
C HIS A 214 7.95 -25.53 17.56
N GLY A 215 6.66 -25.21 17.46
CA GLY A 215 6.07 -23.91 17.83
C GLY A 215 6.16 -23.49 19.31
N ASP A 216 6.37 -24.43 20.23
CA ASP A 216 6.35 -24.19 21.69
C ASP A 216 7.65 -24.63 22.39
N THR A 217 8.81 -24.39 21.76
CA THR A 217 10.13 -24.64 22.38
C THR A 217 10.87 -23.35 22.71
N ALA A 218 11.45 -23.26 23.90
CA ALA A 218 12.33 -22.15 24.29
C ALA A 218 13.82 -22.38 23.92
N VAL A 219 14.19 -23.60 23.50
CA VAL A 219 15.57 -24.00 23.17
C VAL A 219 15.79 -23.99 21.67
N ASP A 220 16.90 -23.38 21.24
CA ASP A 220 17.34 -23.33 19.84
C ASP A 220 18.02 -24.64 19.42
N SER A 221 17.45 -25.33 18.43
CA SER A 221 17.93 -26.60 17.87
C SER A 221 19.33 -26.52 17.25
N HIS A 222 19.78 -25.32 16.85
CA HIS A 222 21.14 -25.11 16.35
C HIS A 222 22.20 -25.24 17.45
N LYS A 223 21.79 -25.11 18.71
CA LYS A 223 22.68 -25.08 19.88
C LYS A 223 22.56 -26.35 20.73
N ALA A 224 21.35 -26.90 20.88
CA ALA A 224 21.06 -28.10 21.67
C ALA A 224 19.76 -28.77 21.18
N LEU A 225 19.54 -30.04 21.50
CA LEU A 225 18.30 -30.75 21.13
C LEU A 225 17.11 -30.21 21.94
N PRO A 226 16.08 -29.59 21.32
CA PRO A 226 14.91 -29.12 22.05
C PRO A 226 14.02 -30.30 22.48
N VAL A 227 13.44 -30.20 23.68
CA VAL A 227 12.52 -31.20 24.22
C VAL A 227 11.09 -30.68 24.11
N ILE A 228 10.19 -31.49 23.56
CA ILE A 228 8.75 -31.29 23.53
C ILE A 228 8.12 -32.28 24.52
N ASP A 229 7.86 -31.82 25.74
CA ASP A 229 7.31 -32.63 26.82
C ASP A 229 5.77 -32.51 26.92
N PHE A 230 5.09 -32.68 25.79
CA PHE A 230 3.63 -32.64 25.71
C PHE A 230 3.03 -34.04 25.67
N THR A 231 1.80 -34.16 26.17
CA THR A 231 1.06 -35.43 26.05
C THR A 231 0.71 -35.72 24.59
N ARG A 232 0.50 -37.00 24.30
CA ARG A 232 0.13 -37.46 22.97
C ARG A 232 -1.15 -36.79 22.45
N GLU A 233 -2.14 -36.64 23.32
CA GLU A 233 -3.44 -36.03 22.99
C GLU A 233 -3.29 -34.55 22.60
N ARG A 234 -2.37 -33.82 23.25
CA ARG A 234 -2.07 -32.44 22.88
C ARG A 234 -1.42 -32.39 21.50
N LEU A 235 -0.36 -33.17 21.27
CA LEU A 235 0.29 -33.25 19.96
C LEU A 235 -0.69 -33.57 18.84
N ASP A 236 -1.58 -34.54 19.04
CA ASP A 236 -2.59 -34.91 18.05
C ASP A 236 -3.61 -33.81 17.75
N SER A 237 -3.95 -33.00 18.75
CA SER A 237 -5.00 -31.97 18.66
C SER A 237 -4.48 -30.58 18.27
N ILE A 238 -3.21 -30.27 18.53
CA ILE A 238 -2.62 -28.96 18.28
C ILE A 238 -1.51 -29.11 17.23
N GLU A 239 -0.34 -29.63 17.59
CA GLU A 239 0.86 -29.57 16.75
C GLU A 239 0.74 -30.38 15.45
N LEU A 240 0.11 -31.57 15.49
CA LEU A 240 -0.12 -32.42 14.32
C LEU A 240 -1.35 -32.02 13.50
N TYR A 241 -2.17 -31.08 13.98
CA TYR A 241 -3.41 -30.69 13.32
C TYR A 241 -3.18 -30.05 11.94
N PRO A 242 -2.28 -29.05 11.77
CA PRO A 242 -1.97 -28.49 10.46
C PRO A 242 -1.48 -29.56 9.47
N TYR A 243 -0.58 -30.46 9.89
CA TYR A 243 -0.08 -31.54 9.04
C TYR A 243 -1.22 -32.41 8.50
N ARG A 244 -2.13 -32.86 9.37
CA ARG A 244 -3.28 -33.68 8.96
C ARG A 244 -4.13 -32.99 7.88
N LYS A 245 -4.30 -31.67 7.97
CA LYS A 245 -5.06 -30.89 7.00
C LYS A 245 -4.31 -30.72 5.68
N LEU A 246 -3.04 -30.31 5.72
CA LEU A 246 -2.25 -30.12 4.51
C LEU A 246 -2.01 -31.44 3.76
N ILE A 247 -1.78 -32.54 4.47
CA ILE A 247 -1.64 -33.89 3.88
C ILE A 247 -2.91 -34.25 3.08
N LYS A 248 -4.09 -34.00 3.66
CA LYS A 248 -5.37 -34.23 2.97
C LYS A 248 -5.51 -33.41 1.68
N GLU A 249 -4.94 -32.21 1.66
CA GLU A 249 -4.94 -31.30 0.51
C GLU A 249 -3.78 -31.56 -0.48
N GLY A 250 -2.99 -32.61 -0.27
CA GLY A 250 -1.95 -33.03 -1.22
C GLY A 250 -0.55 -32.46 -0.97
N LEU A 251 -0.19 -32.18 0.29
CA LEU A 251 1.16 -31.72 0.66
C LEU A 251 2.27 -32.58 0.02
N SER A 252 3.14 -31.95 -0.79
CA SER A 252 4.19 -32.65 -1.54
C SER A 252 5.33 -33.21 -0.68
N SER A 253 5.76 -32.49 0.36
CA SER A 253 6.83 -32.94 1.26
C SER A 253 6.63 -32.49 2.71
N VAL A 254 7.31 -33.16 3.64
CA VAL A 254 7.42 -32.78 5.05
C VAL A 254 8.89 -32.74 5.44
N MET A 255 9.28 -31.71 6.19
CA MET A 255 10.59 -31.62 6.82
C MET A 255 10.47 -31.99 8.30
N VAL A 256 11.27 -32.96 8.74
CA VAL A 256 11.29 -33.47 10.12
C VAL A 256 12.39 -32.79 10.90
N ALA A 257 12.01 -32.08 11.98
CA ALA A 257 12.94 -31.41 12.88
C ALA A 257 13.80 -32.40 13.67
N HIS A 258 14.82 -31.88 14.34
CA HIS A 258 15.58 -32.59 15.37
C HIS A 258 15.02 -32.23 16.76
N LEU A 259 13.99 -32.95 17.23
CA LEU A 259 13.33 -32.72 18.52
C LEU A 259 13.33 -34.00 19.36
N SER A 260 13.49 -33.89 20.67
CA SER A 260 13.20 -35.00 21.60
C SER A 260 11.74 -34.92 22.00
N VAL A 261 10.94 -35.95 21.67
CA VAL A 261 9.48 -35.97 21.91
C VAL A 261 9.10 -37.25 22.69
N PRO A 262 9.23 -37.28 24.02
CA PRO A 262 9.08 -38.51 24.82
C PRO A 262 7.71 -39.20 24.69
N SER A 263 6.66 -38.46 24.35
CA SER A 263 5.32 -39.01 24.14
C SER A 263 5.11 -39.71 22.80
N LEU A 264 6.06 -39.55 21.86
CA LEU A 264 6.06 -40.25 20.57
C LEU A 264 7.26 -41.18 20.38
N GLU A 265 8.31 -41.04 21.20
CA GLU A 265 9.53 -41.84 21.13
C GLU A 265 9.96 -42.31 22.53
N ILE A 266 9.97 -43.63 22.70
CA ILE A 266 10.31 -44.30 23.96
C ILE A 266 11.78 -44.08 24.35
N LYS A 267 12.69 -43.96 23.37
CA LYS A 267 14.10 -43.74 23.64
C LYS A 267 14.35 -42.27 24.03
N GLU A 268 14.63 -42.06 25.32
CA GLU A 268 14.89 -40.74 25.88
C GLU A 268 15.99 -39.98 25.11
N GLY A 269 15.72 -38.70 24.84
CA GLY A 269 16.64 -37.83 24.12
C GLY A 269 16.82 -38.16 22.63
N TYR A 270 16.11 -39.15 22.07
CA TYR A 270 16.32 -39.56 20.69
C TYR A 270 15.66 -38.57 19.70
N PRO A 271 16.40 -38.03 18.73
CA PRO A 271 15.86 -37.01 17.82
C PRO A 271 14.76 -37.56 16.89
N SER A 272 13.69 -36.77 16.69
CA SER A 272 12.54 -37.12 15.85
C SER A 272 12.90 -37.48 14.42
N SER A 273 13.92 -36.83 13.84
CA SER A 273 14.43 -37.16 12.50
C SER A 273 15.08 -38.54 12.39
N LEU A 274 15.44 -39.18 13.51
CA LEU A 274 16.06 -40.51 13.56
C LEU A 274 15.09 -41.60 14.06
N SER A 275 13.86 -41.23 14.41
CA SER A 275 12.88 -42.09 15.07
C SER A 275 11.92 -42.75 14.06
N GLU A 276 11.95 -44.08 13.98
CA GLU A 276 10.98 -44.87 13.20
C GLU A 276 9.57 -44.74 13.77
N GLN A 277 9.41 -44.62 15.10
CA GLN A 277 8.10 -44.41 15.74
C GLN A 277 7.46 -43.09 15.31
N ILE A 278 8.25 -42.02 15.16
CA ILE A 278 7.72 -40.71 14.74
C ILE A 278 7.49 -40.64 13.23
N ILE A 279 8.42 -41.16 12.42
CA ILE A 279 8.36 -41.02 10.95
C ILE A 279 7.55 -42.14 10.31
N GLY A 280 7.88 -43.41 10.60
CA GLY A 280 7.15 -44.56 10.11
C GLY A 280 5.74 -44.60 10.68
N ASP A 281 5.61 -44.78 11.99
CA ASP A 281 4.32 -45.07 12.60
C ASP A 281 3.40 -43.83 12.60
N VAL A 282 3.89 -42.66 13.01
CA VAL A 282 3.02 -41.46 13.09
C VAL A 282 2.85 -40.79 11.72
N LEU A 283 3.93 -40.37 11.05
CA LEU A 283 3.81 -39.60 9.81
C LEU A 283 3.31 -40.47 8.63
N GLN A 284 3.96 -41.61 8.37
CA GLN A 284 3.65 -42.41 7.18
C GLN A 284 2.42 -43.29 7.36
N GLU A 285 2.26 -43.98 8.50
CA GLU A 285 1.13 -44.87 8.72
C GLU A 285 -0.11 -44.13 9.25
N GLN A 286 -0.03 -43.48 10.40
CA GLN A 286 -1.20 -42.86 11.05
C GLN A 286 -1.72 -41.63 10.31
N LEU A 287 -0.84 -40.75 9.84
CA LEU A 287 -1.22 -39.59 9.02
C LEU A 287 -1.34 -39.94 7.52
N ASN A 288 -0.97 -41.17 7.12
CA ASN A 288 -1.04 -41.67 5.74
C ASN A 288 -0.31 -40.76 4.74
N PHE A 289 0.85 -40.23 5.13
CA PHE A 289 1.63 -39.35 4.29
C PHE A 289 2.38 -40.12 3.20
N LYS A 290 2.18 -39.70 1.95
CA LYS A 290 2.74 -40.38 0.75
C LYS A 290 3.73 -39.52 -0.03
N GLY A 291 3.99 -38.29 0.41
CA GLY A 291 4.97 -37.39 -0.19
C GLY A 291 6.41 -37.73 0.17
N LEU A 292 7.31 -36.78 -0.06
CA LEU A 292 8.73 -36.87 0.31
C LEU A 292 8.94 -36.50 1.77
N VAL A 293 9.70 -37.30 2.51
CA VAL A 293 10.16 -36.96 3.86
C VAL A 293 11.62 -36.48 3.81
N PHE A 294 11.86 -35.28 4.30
CA PHE A 294 13.19 -34.69 4.42
C PHE A 294 13.60 -34.64 5.89
N THR A 295 14.87 -34.91 6.18
CA THR A 295 15.45 -34.46 7.45
C THR A 295 15.62 -32.94 7.42
N ASP A 296 15.62 -32.30 8.58
CA ASP A 296 16.35 -31.04 8.77
C ASP A 296 17.87 -31.26 8.62
N ALA A 297 18.68 -30.21 8.70
CA ALA A 297 20.10 -30.25 8.43
C ALA A 297 20.87 -31.18 9.39
N LEU A 298 21.34 -32.33 8.89
CA LEU A 298 21.98 -33.38 9.70
C LEU A 298 23.32 -32.96 10.31
N ASN A 299 23.97 -31.93 9.76
CA ASN A 299 25.17 -31.34 10.34
C ASN A 299 24.90 -30.47 11.59
N MET A 300 23.64 -30.21 11.97
CA MET A 300 23.28 -29.47 13.17
C MET A 300 23.71 -30.20 14.46
N LYS A 301 24.19 -29.44 15.46
CA LYS A 301 24.68 -29.99 16.74
C LYS A 301 23.64 -30.79 17.52
N GLY A 302 22.35 -30.50 17.34
CA GLY A 302 21.25 -31.23 17.98
C GLY A 302 21.19 -32.72 17.59
N VAL A 303 21.74 -33.10 16.43
CA VAL A 303 21.73 -34.49 15.94
C VAL A 303 23.13 -35.03 15.62
N SER A 304 24.08 -34.19 15.21
CA SER A 304 25.42 -34.65 14.80
C SER A 304 26.26 -35.25 15.93
N ASN A 305 25.93 -34.96 17.19
CA ASN A 305 26.58 -35.57 18.36
C ASN A 305 26.03 -36.95 18.74
N PHE A 306 24.92 -37.40 18.13
CA PHE A 306 24.24 -38.64 18.54
C PHE A 306 24.96 -39.91 18.11
N ALA A 307 25.72 -39.87 17.02
CA ALA A 307 26.47 -41.01 16.52
C ALA A 307 27.68 -40.55 15.69
N LYS A 308 28.55 -41.51 15.36
CA LYS A 308 29.69 -41.28 14.45
C LYS A 308 29.18 -40.94 13.04
N GLU A 309 30.01 -40.24 12.26
CA GLU A 309 29.73 -39.90 10.87
C GLU A 309 29.23 -41.12 10.05
N GLY A 310 28.11 -40.96 9.34
CA GLY A 310 27.46 -42.00 8.56
C GLY A 310 26.41 -42.83 9.32
N GLU A 311 26.51 -42.97 10.65
CA GLU A 311 25.48 -43.67 11.45
C GLU A 311 24.23 -42.79 11.66
N VAL A 312 24.40 -41.47 11.72
CA VAL A 312 23.29 -40.51 11.79
C VAL A 312 22.45 -40.60 10.51
N GLU A 313 23.10 -40.54 9.35
CA GLU A 313 22.48 -40.66 8.03
C GLU A 313 21.79 -42.02 7.84
N LEU A 314 22.45 -43.12 8.26
CA LEU A 314 21.85 -44.46 8.23
C LEU A 314 20.60 -44.53 9.11
N SER A 315 20.66 -44.00 10.33
CA SER A 315 19.52 -44.01 11.26
C SER A 315 18.35 -43.19 10.72
N ALA A 316 18.62 -42.00 10.18
CA ALA A 316 17.62 -41.16 9.54
C ALA A 316 16.95 -41.87 8.35
N PHE A 317 17.74 -42.54 7.51
CA PHE A 317 17.17 -43.29 6.38
C PHE A 317 16.31 -44.47 6.85
N LEU A 318 16.79 -45.26 7.82
CA LEU A 318 16.03 -46.38 8.38
C LEU A 318 14.71 -45.93 9.01
N ALA A 319 14.71 -44.77 9.68
CA ALA A 319 13.51 -44.19 10.30
C ALA A 319 12.39 -43.85 9.30
N GLY A 320 12.70 -43.68 8.01
CA GLY A 320 11.71 -43.43 6.96
C GLY A 320 11.95 -42.16 6.15
N ASN A 321 13.04 -41.42 6.38
CA ASN A 321 13.39 -40.25 5.56
C ASN A 321 13.73 -40.68 4.12
N ASP A 322 13.30 -39.88 3.14
CA ASP A 322 13.58 -40.09 1.73
C ASP A 322 14.84 -39.34 1.29
N ILE A 323 15.01 -38.10 1.75
CA ILE A 323 16.19 -37.27 1.46
C ILE A 323 16.86 -36.81 2.76
N LEU A 324 18.16 -37.04 2.83
CA LEU A 324 19.08 -36.68 3.90
C LEU A 324 19.70 -35.31 3.58
N LEU A 325 19.21 -34.28 4.26
CA LEU A 325 19.61 -32.89 4.04
C LEU A 325 20.88 -32.55 4.81
N MET A 326 21.85 -31.95 4.12
CA MET A 326 23.12 -31.46 4.69
C MET A 326 23.85 -32.51 5.55
N PRO A 327 24.20 -33.68 4.97
CA PRO A 327 24.92 -34.73 5.69
C PRO A 327 26.30 -34.23 6.15
N LEU A 328 26.87 -34.87 7.18
CA LEU A 328 28.19 -34.52 7.70
C LEU A 328 29.28 -34.80 6.64
N ASP A 329 29.22 -36.00 6.05
CA ASP A 329 30.15 -36.46 5.02
C ASP A 329 29.42 -37.45 4.09
N VAL A 330 29.16 -37.03 2.85
CA VAL A 330 28.44 -37.83 1.84
C VAL A 330 29.15 -39.15 1.54
N ALA A 331 30.48 -39.15 1.46
CA ALA A 331 31.24 -40.34 1.07
C ALA A 331 31.16 -41.42 2.17
N LYS A 332 31.34 -41.01 3.43
CA LYS A 332 31.22 -41.91 4.58
C LYS A 332 29.79 -42.39 4.78
N ALA A 333 28.81 -41.49 4.68
CA ALA A 333 27.40 -41.85 4.78
C ALA A 333 26.98 -42.85 3.69
N LYS A 334 27.36 -42.61 2.41
CA LYS A 334 27.05 -43.54 1.31
C LYS A 334 27.70 -44.91 1.53
N SER A 335 28.97 -44.95 1.95
CA SER A 335 29.67 -46.19 2.30
C SER A 335 28.94 -46.96 3.40
N LYS A 336 28.42 -46.25 4.40
CA LYS A 336 27.69 -46.84 5.52
C LYS A 336 26.33 -47.41 5.11
N LEU A 337 25.60 -46.69 4.25
CA LEU A 337 24.35 -47.18 3.67
C LEU A 337 24.59 -48.42 2.80
N LEU A 338 25.67 -48.44 2.01
CA LEU A 338 26.05 -49.58 1.20
C LEU A 338 26.38 -50.81 2.07
N GLU A 339 27.13 -50.62 3.15
CA GLU A 339 27.40 -51.68 4.14
C GLU A 339 26.10 -52.23 4.73
N ALA A 340 25.18 -51.36 5.15
CA ALA A 340 23.90 -51.75 5.71
C ALA A 340 23.01 -52.48 4.69
N TYR A 341 23.02 -52.07 3.41
CA TYR A 341 22.33 -52.76 2.33
C TYR A 341 22.88 -54.16 2.09
N ASN A 342 24.21 -54.30 1.97
CA ASN A 342 24.86 -55.59 1.74
C ASN A 342 24.65 -56.57 2.91
N LYS A 343 24.46 -56.05 4.13
CA LYS A 343 24.12 -56.83 5.33
C LYS A 343 22.62 -57.13 5.48
N GLY A 344 21.78 -56.70 4.53
CA GLY A 344 20.33 -56.90 4.56
C GLY A 344 19.57 -56.01 5.56
N ARG A 345 20.26 -55.05 6.19
CA ARG A 345 19.65 -54.10 7.13
C ARG A 345 18.86 -53.02 6.41
N ILE A 346 19.26 -52.68 5.18
CA ILE A 346 18.43 -51.94 4.22
C ILE A 346 17.94 -52.93 3.17
N THR A 347 16.62 -53.01 2.98
CA THR A 347 16.03 -53.83 1.91
C THR A 347 15.96 -53.07 0.58
N GLU A 348 15.98 -53.79 -0.54
CA GLU A 348 15.76 -53.20 -1.87
C GLU A 348 14.42 -52.47 -1.95
N ASN A 349 13.36 -52.99 -1.32
CA ASN A 349 12.07 -52.32 -1.30
C ASN A 349 12.11 -50.95 -0.57
N ARG A 350 12.80 -50.87 0.58
CA ARG A 350 12.97 -49.62 1.32
C ARG A 350 13.73 -48.58 0.49
N LEU A 351 14.82 -48.99 -0.17
CA LEU A 351 15.61 -48.13 -1.05
C LEU A 351 14.83 -47.70 -2.30
N ALA A 352 14.20 -48.65 -2.99
CA ALA A 352 13.39 -48.39 -4.17
C ALA A 352 12.25 -47.41 -3.88
N THR A 353 11.60 -47.53 -2.73
CA THR A 353 10.50 -46.64 -2.33
C THR A 353 10.95 -45.18 -2.29
N SER A 354 12.06 -44.86 -1.59
CA SER A 354 12.55 -43.48 -1.52
C SER A 354 13.06 -42.98 -2.87
N VAL A 355 13.90 -43.75 -3.56
CA VAL A 355 14.48 -43.30 -4.84
C VAL A 355 13.38 -43.08 -5.88
N LYS A 356 12.35 -43.94 -5.94
CA LYS A 356 11.21 -43.74 -6.85
C LYS A 356 10.38 -42.53 -6.49
N LYS A 357 10.15 -42.22 -5.20
CA LYS A 357 9.52 -40.96 -4.80
C LYS A 357 10.34 -39.75 -5.25
N ILE A 358 11.66 -39.79 -5.10
CA ILE A 358 12.57 -38.71 -5.54
C ILE A 358 12.49 -38.53 -7.05
N LEU A 359 12.49 -39.62 -7.83
CA LEU A 359 12.29 -39.58 -9.27
C LEU A 359 10.90 -39.03 -9.64
N MET A 360 9.82 -39.46 -8.96
CA MET A 360 8.48 -38.90 -9.16
C MET A 360 8.45 -37.39 -8.93
N ALA A 361 9.12 -36.90 -7.87
CA ALA A 361 9.23 -35.48 -7.58
C ALA A 361 9.99 -34.73 -8.69
N LYS A 362 11.12 -35.28 -9.18
CA LYS A 362 11.89 -34.74 -10.32
C LYS A 362 11.03 -34.65 -11.57
N TYR A 363 10.25 -35.69 -11.87
CA TYR A 363 9.30 -35.67 -12.98
C TYR A 363 8.22 -34.58 -12.79
N LYS A 364 7.62 -34.50 -11.58
CA LYS A 364 6.54 -33.53 -11.28
C LYS A 364 6.97 -32.07 -11.51
N VAL A 365 8.24 -31.75 -11.27
CA VAL A 365 8.80 -30.41 -11.48
C VAL A 365 9.43 -30.20 -12.87
N GLY A 366 9.30 -31.19 -13.77
CA GLY A 366 9.73 -31.09 -15.17
C GLY A 366 11.20 -31.42 -15.43
N LEU A 367 11.94 -31.99 -14.46
CA LEU A 367 13.35 -32.35 -14.65
C LEU A 367 13.55 -33.53 -15.62
N ASN A 368 12.49 -34.25 -15.98
CA ASN A 368 12.52 -35.24 -17.06
C ASN A 368 12.73 -34.62 -18.46
N ASP A 369 12.53 -33.30 -18.61
CA ASP A 369 12.85 -32.50 -19.79
C ASP A 369 13.57 -31.20 -19.36
N TYR A 370 14.72 -31.35 -18.69
CA TYR A 370 15.46 -30.23 -18.12
C TYR A 370 15.90 -29.21 -19.19
N LYS A 371 15.74 -27.92 -18.87
CA LYS A 371 16.26 -26.79 -19.65
C LYS A 371 17.09 -25.86 -18.76
N PRO A 372 18.26 -25.39 -19.22
CA PRO A 372 19.04 -24.39 -18.50
C PRO A 372 18.24 -23.11 -18.24
N ILE A 373 18.48 -22.50 -17.08
CA ILE A 373 17.89 -21.23 -16.66
C ILE A 373 18.43 -20.12 -17.57
N ASP A 374 17.54 -19.34 -18.18
CA ASP A 374 17.90 -18.11 -18.89
C ASP A 374 18.22 -16.99 -17.88
N THR A 375 19.40 -16.39 -17.96
CA THR A 375 19.83 -15.32 -17.05
C THR A 375 19.42 -13.92 -17.51
N ASN A 376 18.85 -13.77 -18.71
CA ASN A 376 18.37 -12.46 -19.20
C ASN A 376 17.22 -11.93 -18.34
N ASN A 377 17.28 -10.64 -17.97
CA ASN A 377 16.28 -9.92 -17.16
C ASN A 377 15.91 -10.58 -15.82
N LEU A 378 16.77 -11.45 -15.28
CA LEU A 378 16.46 -12.23 -14.09
C LEU A 378 16.20 -11.35 -12.86
N TYR A 379 16.90 -10.22 -12.73
CA TYR A 379 16.69 -9.30 -11.60
C TYR A 379 15.31 -8.64 -11.67
N GLU A 380 14.93 -8.14 -12.85
CA GLU A 380 13.65 -7.47 -13.09
C GLU A 380 12.47 -8.43 -12.91
N ASP A 381 12.60 -9.67 -13.39
CA ASP A 381 11.56 -10.72 -13.22
C ASP A 381 11.30 -11.06 -11.75
N LEU A 382 12.33 -10.93 -10.89
CA LEU A 382 12.28 -11.24 -9.46
C LEU A 382 11.97 -10.03 -8.57
N ASN A 383 11.82 -8.84 -9.15
CA ASN A 383 11.56 -7.57 -8.46
C ASN A 383 10.61 -6.70 -9.31
N SER A 384 9.51 -7.30 -9.77
CA SER A 384 8.56 -6.65 -10.67
C SER A 384 7.52 -5.82 -9.90
N LEU A 385 6.84 -4.92 -10.60
CA LEU A 385 5.76 -4.12 -10.01
C LEU A 385 4.59 -4.97 -9.47
N ASP A 386 4.35 -6.15 -10.02
CA ASP A 386 3.33 -7.08 -9.50
C ASP A 386 3.62 -7.47 -8.05
N ASP A 387 4.90 -7.50 -7.66
CA ASP A 387 5.35 -7.81 -6.31
C ASP A 387 4.96 -6.70 -5.34
N ASP A 388 5.19 -5.43 -5.71
CA ASP A 388 4.78 -4.26 -4.93
C ASP A 388 3.26 -4.16 -4.77
N VAL A 389 2.53 -4.40 -5.86
CA VAL A 389 1.05 -4.38 -5.87
C VAL A 389 0.48 -5.45 -4.94
N LEU A 390 1.08 -6.65 -4.93
CA LEU A 390 0.66 -7.74 -4.07
C LEU A 390 1.08 -7.53 -2.60
N TYR A 391 2.27 -6.99 -2.36
CA TYR A 391 2.73 -6.63 -1.03
C TYR A 391 1.79 -5.59 -0.40
N GLU A 392 1.44 -4.55 -1.16
CA GLU A 392 0.47 -3.54 -0.75
C GLU A 392 -0.90 -4.16 -0.42
N GLU A 393 -1.42 -5.05 -1.27
CA GLU A 393 -2.67 -5.77 -1.02
C GLU A 393 -2.63 -6.59 0.28
N ALA A 394 -1.55 -7.33 0.51
CA ALA A 394 -1.39 -8.14 1.70
C ALA A 394 -1.35 -7.28 2.98
N ILE A 395 -0.58 -6.19 2.98
CA ILE A 395 -0.48 -5.28 4.11
C ILE A 395 -1.81 -4.57 4.40
N GLU A 396 -2.50 -4.06 3.36
CA GLU A 396 -3.83 -3.42 3.52
C GLU A 396 -4.84 -4.35 4.21
N ASN A 397 -4.76 -5.68 3.96
CA ASN A 397 -5.66 -6.66 4.55
C ASN A 397 -5.15 -7.26 5.88
N ALA A 398 -3.88 -7.06 6.24
CA ALA A 398 -3.28 -7.54 7.48
C ALA A 398 -3.45 -6.53 8.64
N ILE A 399 -3.41 -5.23 8.36
CA ILE A 399 -3.50 -4.17 9.39
C ILE A 399 -4.70 -4.41 10.30
N THR A 400 -4.44 -4.46 11.61
CA THR A 400 -5.40 -4.89 12.61
C THR A 400 -5.59 -3.81 13.66
N VAL A 401 -6.83 -3.39 13.88
CA VAL A 401 -7.21 -2.54 15.01
C VAL A 401 -7.68 -3.43 16.14
N VAL A 402 -7.10 -3.26 17.33
CA VAL A 402 -7.37 -4.11 18.50
C VAL A 402 -8.07 -3.36 19.62
N LYS A 403 -7.99 -2.02 19.58
CA LYS A 403 -8.70 -1.12 20.48
C LYS A 403 -9.10 0.16 19.76
N ASN A 404 -10.32 0.65 19.96
CA ASN A 404 -10.80 1.91 19.37
C ASN A 404 -11.95 2.53 20.18
N ASP A 405 -11.65 2.96 21.39
CA ASP A 405 -12.61 3.61 22.28
C ASP A 405 -13.12 4.90 21.63
N PHE A 406 -14.39 5.23 21.88
CA PHE A 406 -15.07 6.43 21.34
C PHE A 406 -15.08 6.56 19.82
N SER A 407 -14.78 5.49 19.08
CA SER A 407 -14.58 5.54 17.61
C SER A 407 -13.52 6.57 17.20
N LEU A 408 -12.37 6.59 17.91
CA LEU A 408 -11.31 7.57 17.71
C LEU A 408 -10.60 7.46 16.36
N MET A 409 -10.22 6.24 15.95
CA MET A 409 -9.67 5.91 14.62
C MET A 409 -10.77 5.83 13.56
N ALA A 410 -10.37 6.08 12.31
CA ALA A 410 -11.20 6.74 11.29
C ALA A 410 -11.56 8.17 11.74
N ILE A 411 -10.53 9.01 11.91
CA ILE A 411 -10.66 10.35 12.51
C ILE A 411 -11.63 11.22 11.68
N LYS A 412 -12.71 11.64 12.35
CA LYS A 412 -13.71 12.60 11.87
C LYS A 412 -13.47 13.98 12.49
N LYS A 413 -14.12 15.00 11.93
CA LYS A 413 -14.11 16.38 12.43
C LYS A 413 -12.69 16.94 12.61
N LEU A 414 -11.92 16.91 11.52
CA LEU A 414 -10.49 17.30 11.53
C LEU A 414 -10.28 18.73 12.02
N GLU A 415 -11.24 19.61 11.76
CA GLU A 415 -11.26 21.00 12.22
C GLU A 415 -11.17 21.14 13.75
N ASN A 416 -11.57 20.11 14.50
CA ASN A 416 -11.51 20.08 15.96
C ASN A 416 -10.27 19.35 16.50
N LYS A 417 -9.34 18.92 15.64
CA LYS A 417 -8.18 18.11 16.04
C LYS A 417 -6.89 18.91 15.91
N LYS A 418 -6.13 18.95 17.01
CA LYS A 418 -4.73 19.39 17.02
C LYS A 418 -3.89 18.18 17.37
N ILE A 419 -3.17 17.66 16.37
CA ILE A 419 -2.59 16.31 16.41
C ILE A 419 -1.08 16.38 16.59
N ALA A 420 -0.56 15.73 17.63
CA ALA A 420 0.85 15.49 17.83
C ALA A 420 1.23 14.06 17.44
N TYR A 421 2.44 13.89 16.92
CA TYR A 421 3.06 12.59 16.71
C TYR A 421 4.30 12.46 17.58
N VAL A 422 4.45 11.32 18.26
CA VAL A 422 5.64 10.98 19.05
C VAL A 422 6.22 9.68 18.51
N LYS A 423 7.49 9.74 18.09
CA LYS A 423 8.23 8.58 17.60
C LYS A 423 8.82 7.80 18.78
N PHE A 424 8.45 6.54 18.91
CA PHE A 424 9.16 5.54 19.71
C PHE A 424 9.88 4.55 18.80
N GLY A 425 10.87 3.86 19.37
CA GLY A 425 11.73 2.92 18.68
C GLY A 425 12.90 3.58 17.94
N ASP A 426 13.72 2.74 17.33
CA ASP A 426 15.02 3.08 16.74
C ASP A 426 15.03 3.03 15.21
N ALA A 427 13.92 2.62 14.58
CA ALA A 427 13.82 2.53 13.13
C ALA A 427 13.23 3.79 12.48
N GLU A 428 13.27 3.86 11.15
CA GLU A 428 12.70 4.95 10.36
C GLU A 428 11.18 5.08 10.54
N SER A 429 10.69 6.31 10.68
CA SER A 429 9.27 6.65 10.85
C SER A 429 8.76 7.73 9.90
N ASP A 430 9.65 8.26 9.05
CA ASP A 430 9.35 9.34 8.13
C ASP A 430 8.17 9.02 7.19
N PRO A 431 8.05 7.80 6.62
CA PRO A 431 6.88 7.44 5.82
C PRO A 431 5.57 7.61 6.56
N PHE A 432 5.50 7.16 7.82
CA PHE A 432 4.29 7.28 8.63
C PHE A 432 3.88 8.74 8.83
N LEU A 433 4.82 9.59 9.27
CA LEU A 433 4.53 11.01 9.51
C LEU A 433 4.17 11.76 8.22
N LYS A 434 4.87 11.49 7.12
CA LYS A 434 4.57 12.09 5.80
C LYS A 434 3.16 11.71 5.34
N GLU A 435 2.76 10.44 5.52
CA GLU A 435 1.42 9.99 5.16
C GLU A 435 0.34 10.58 6.06
N LEU A 436 0.55 10.66 7.38
CA LEU A 436 -0.37 11.33 8.31
C LEU A 436 -0.62 12.79 7.88
N ASN A 437 0.43 13.50 7.48
CA ASN A 437 0.36 14.90 7.04
C ASN A 437 -0.38 15.11 5.70
N LYS A 438 -0.68 14.04 4.95
CA LYS A 438 -1.56 14.14 3.78
C LYS A 438 -3.02 14.40 4.17
N TYR A 439 -3.43 14.12 5.42
CA TYR A 439 -4.82 14.22 5.87
C TYR A 439 -5.09 15.42 6.79
N ALA A 440 -4.17 15.72 7.70
CA ALA A 440 -4.26 16.84 8.63
C ALA A 440 -2.85 17.28 9.03
N THR A 441 -2.69 18.48 9.59
CA THR A 441 -1.40 18.90 10.14
C THR A 441 -1.08 18.06 11.37
N VAL A 442 -0.03 17.25 11.29
CA VAL A 442 0.47 16.41 12.39
C VAL A 442 1.90 16.83 12.73
N THR A 443 2.07 17.37 13.92
CA THR A 443 3.36 17.90 14.37
C THR A 443 4.12 16.83 15.13
N GLN A 444 5.34 16.49 14.68
CA GLN A 444 6.21 15.63 15.48
C GLN A 444 6.73 16.37 16.71
N ILE A 445 6.52 15.79 17.89
CA ILE A 445 6.99 16.30 19.16
C ILE A 445 8.10 15.41 19.69
N ASN A 446 9.25 16.02 19.95
CA ASN A 446 10.42 15.37 20.53
C ASN A 446 10.71 15.95 21.93
N GLY A 447 11.09 15.07 22.87
CA GLY A 447 11.47 15.42 24.24
C GLY A 447 12.70 14.63 24.67
N LYS A 448 13.57 15.25 25.49
CA LYS A 448 14.73 14.57 26.09
C LYS A 448 14.35 13.79 27.36
N ASP A 449 13.21 14.16 27.96
CA ASP A 449 12.64 13.61 29.17
C ASP A 449 11.10 13.72 29.10
N ILE A 450 10.42 13.00 29.99
CA ILE A 450 8.96 12.93 30.02
C ILE A 450 8.29 14.27 30.40
N THR A 451 8.90 15.06 31.28
CA THR A 451 8.38 16.36 31.71
C THR A 451 8.29 17.33 30.54
N THR A 452 9.40 17.46 29.79
CA THR A 452 9.48 18.28 28.59
C THR A 452 8.52 17.79 27.50
N LEU A 453 8.42 16.46 27.34
CA LEU A 453 7.51 15.86 26.36
C LEU A 453 6.05 16.20 26.68
N LYS A 454 5.61 16.01 27.93
CA LYS A 454 4.24 16.33 28.39
C LYS A 454 3.91 17.81 28.25
N GLN A 455 4.86 18.69 28.61
CA GLN A 455 4.67 20.15 28.45
C GLN A 455 4.44 20.53 26.98
N LYS A 456 5.15 19.91 26.03
CA LYS A 456 4.93 20.18 24.60
C LYS A 456 3.62 19.57 24.09
N LEU A 457 3.17 18.46 24.68
CA LEU A 457 1.95 17.76 24.30
C LEU A 457 0.67 18.43 24.84
N SER A 458 0.74 19.27 25.86
CA SER A 458 -0.44 19.95 26.45
C SER A 458 -1.22 20.82 25.46
N ASP A 459 -0.54 21.25 24.40
CA ASP A 459 -1.10 22.05 23.33
C ASP A 459 -1.95 21.26 22.33
N TYR A 460 -1.98 19.93 22.44
CA TYR A 460 -2.61 19.00 21.50
C TYR A 460 -3.73 18.24 22.18
N ASN A 461 -4.80 17.94 21.43
CA ASN A 461 -5.95 17.18 21.95
C ASN A 461 -6.01 15.74 21.41
N LEU A 462 -5.11 15.39 20.49
CA LEU A 462 -4.90 14.03 20.00
C LEU A 462 -3.40 13.78 19.86
N VAL A 463 -2.93 12.70 20.46
CA VAL A 463 -1.55 12.22 20.37
C VAL A 463 -1.53 10.87 19.66
N ILE A 464 -0.67 10.74 18.67
CA ILE A 464 -0.36 9.49 17.98
C ILE A 464 1.05 9.09 18.39
N ILE A 465 1.22 7.92 18.99
CA ILE A 465 2.53 7.33 19.28
C ILE A 465 2.78 6.20 18.28
N GLY A 466 3.91 6.23 17.58
CA GLY A 466 4.34 5.15 16.69
C GLY A 466 5.53 4.40 17.28
N LEU A 467 5.43 3.08 17.49
CA LEU A 467 6.58 2.23 17.80
C LEU A 467 7.18 1.68 16.51
N HIS A 468 8.39 2.13 16.16
CA HIS A 468 9.10 1.75 14.95
C HIS A 468 10.33 0.88 15.26
N LYS A 469 10.30 -0.39 14.86
CA LYS A 469 11.42 -1.34 15.05
C LYS A 469 11.91 -1.89 13.71
N SER A 470 13.15 -2.36 13.68
CA SER A 470 13.76 -2.91 12.46
C SER A 470 12.96 -4.10 11.92
N ASN A 471 12.67 -4.07 10.62
CA ASN A 471 12.06 -5.14 9.85
C ASN A 471 13.05 -5.84 8.89
N GLU A 472 14.37 -5.66 9.11
CA GLU A 472 15.43 -6.25 8.29
C GLU A 472 15.39 -7.80 8.31
N SER A 473 15.01 -8.38 9.45
CA SER A 473 14.82 -9.82 9.57
C SER A 473 13.83 -10.16 10.69
N PRO A 474 13.17 -11.34 10.63
CA PRO A 474 12.18 -11.72 11.64
C PRO A 474 12.77 -11.93 13.04
N TRP A 475 14.09 -11.92 13.22
CA TRP A 475 14.76 -12.12 14.51
C TRP A 475 15.18 -10.80 15.20
N LYS A 476 14.97 -9.65 14.56
CA LYS A 476 15.27 -8.35 15.18
C LYS A 476 14.38 -8.08 16.40
N ALA A 477 14.90 -7.26 17.31
CA ALA A 477 14.20 -6.87 18.53
C ALA A 477 12.94 -6.04 18.22
N TYR A 478 11.84 -6.36 18.89
CA TYR A 478 10.51 -5.75 18.68
C TYR A 478 9.99 -4.97 19.89
N LYS A 479 10.64 -5.11 21.05
CA LYS A 479 10.15 -4.61 22.34
C LYS A 479 10.33 -3.10 22.48
N PHE A 480 9.48 -2.50 23.30
CA PHE A 480 9.70 -1.17 23.86
C PHE A 480 10.92 -1.19 24.79
N THR A 481 11.58 -0.05 24.95
CA THR A 481 12.50 0.19 26.05
C THR A 481 11.74 0.46 27.35
N LYS A 482 12.40 0.28 28.50
CA LYS A 482 11.80 0.59 29.82
C LYS A 482 11.34 2.06 29.92
N ASN A 483 12.10 2.98 29.33
CA ASN A 483 11.76 4.41 29.33
C ASN A 483 10.51 4.67 28.48
N GLU A 484 10.41 4.07 27.29
CA GLU A 484 9.23 4.22 26.42
C GLU A 484 7.97 3.67 27.08
N LEU A 485 8.04 2.53 27.78
CA LEU A 485 6.90 2.00 28.55
C LEU A 485 6.46 2.97 29.66
N SER A 486 7.42 3.54 30.41
CA SER A 486 7.12 4.56 31.43
C SER A 486 6.48 5.80 30.80
N TRP A 487 7.04 6.29 29.68
CA TRP A 487 6.53 7.47 29.00
C TRP A 487 5.15 7.24 28.40
N LEU A 488 4.91 6.08 27.80
CA LEU A 488 3.59 5.68 27.31
C LEU A 488 2.55 5.77 28.42
N GLY A 489 2.83 5.16 29.58
CA GLY A 489 1.93 5.16 30.72
C GLY A 489 1.73 6.54 31.35
N GLU A 490 2.74 7.42 31.32
CA GLU A 490 2.58 8.81 31.77
C GLU A 490 1.76 9.66 30.79
N ILE A 491 2.05 9.62 29.50
CA ILE A 491 1.31 10.36 28.47
C ILE A 491 -0.16 9.92 28.48
N ALA A 492 -0.41 8.61 28.52
CA ALA A 492 -1.75 8.04 28.56
C ALA A 492 -2.57 8.52 29.78
N ARG A 493 -1.94 8.64 30.96
CA ARG A 493 -2.62 9.02 32.22
C ARG A 493 -2.87 10.52 32.37
N GLU A 494 -2.25 11.39 31.56
CA GLU A 494 -2.51 12.83 31.62
C GLU A 494 -3.97 13.16 31.30
N ARG A 495 -4.63 12.37 30.45
CA ARG A 495 -6.02 12.56 29.99
C ARG A 495 -6.34 13.95 29.40
N THR A 496 -5.32 14.76 29.12
CA THR A 496 -5.43 16.06 28.43
C THR A 496 -5.67 15.90 26.93
N SER A 497 -5.36 14.73 26.38
CA SER A 497 -5.52 14.38 24.98
C SER A 497 -5.95 12.93 24.83
N ASN A 498 -6.60 12.62 23.71
CA ASN A 498 -6.82 11.24 23.33
C ASN A 498 -5.53 10.62 22.78
N LEU A 499 -5.34 9.31 22.95
CA LEU A 499 -4.12 8.61 22.56
C LEU A 499 -4.38 7.44 21.60
N ILE A 500 -3.71 7.46 20.44
CA ILE A 500 -3.60 6.35 19.49
C ILE A 500 -2.18 5.78 19.56
N LEU A 501 -2.05 4.47 19.79
CA LEU A 501 -0.80 3.72 19.68
C LEU A 501 -0.76 2.92 18.38
N ALA A 502 0.20 3.22 17.50
CA ALA A 502 0.49 2.46 16.28
C ALA A 502 1.76 1.63 16.45
N VAL A 503 1.68 0.31 16.18
CA VAL A 503 2.80 -0.62 16.37
C VAL A 503 3.29 -1.15 15.02
N PHE A 504 4.51 -0.78 14.64
CA PHE A 504 5.23 -1.25 13.45
C PHE A 504 6.28 -2.30 13.84
N ALA A 505 5.83 -3.28 14.62
CA ALA A 505 6.62 -4.37 15.13
C ALA A 505 5.72 -5.60 15.33
N LYS A 506 6.31 -6.71 15.77
CA LYS A 506 5.54 -7.92 16.13
C LYS A 506 4.46 -7.56 17.16
N PRO A 507 3.24 -8.15 17.10
CA PRO A 507 2.19 -7.91 18.07
C PRO A 507 2.63 -8.12 19.52
N TYR A 508 3.59 -9.02 19.76
CA TYR A 508 4.19 -9.27 21.08
C TYR A 508 4.84 -8.06 21.75
N ALA A 509 5.11 -6.96 21.03
CA ALA A 509 5.53 -5.71 21.66
C ALA A 509 4.51 -5.20 22.70
N LEU A 510 3.23 -5.53 22.52
CA LEU A 510 2.14 -5.14 23.43
C LEU A 510 2.13 -5.93 24.75
N LEU A 511 2.81 -7.07 24.84
CA LEU A 511 2.88 -7.88 26.08
C LEU A 511 3.55 -7.14 27.23
N ASP A 512 4.49 -6.24 26.92
CA ASP A 512 5.25 -5.48 27.92
C ASP A 512 4.49 -4.23 28.41
N VAL A 513 3.32 -3.90 27.85
CA VAL A 513 2.49 -2.75 28.26
C VAL A 513 1.62 -3.15 29.44
N THR A 514 1.79 -2.49 30.59
CA THR A 514 1.12 -2.88 31.85
C THR A 514 -0.40 -2.78 31.83
N SER A 515 -0.96 -1.78 31.12
CA SER A 515 -2.42 -1.56 31.05
C SER A 515 -2.78 -0.71 29.83
N PHE A 516 -3.90 -1.05 29.20
CA PHE A 516 -4.48 -0.30 28.08
C PHE A 516 -5.68 0.58 28.49
N GLU A 517 -6.05 0.64 29.77
CA GLU A 517 -7.18 1.47 30.24
C GLU A 517 -7.02 2.96 29.90
N SER A 518 -5.78 3.43 29.80
CA SER A 518 -5.47 4.83 29.48
C SER A 518 -5.08 5.10 28.04
N ILE A 519 -5.04 4.06 27.20
CA ILE A 519 -4.77 4.17 25.77
C ILE A 519 -6.10 4.00 25.04
N ASP A 520 -6.56 5.03 24.33
CA ASP A 520 -7.91 5.04 23.75
C ASP A 520 -8.00 4.15 22.50
N ALA A 521 -6.93 4.07 21.70
CA ALA A 521 -6.94 3.26 20.49
C ALA A 521 -5.57 2.61 20.21
N VAL A 522 -5.57 1.40 19.66
CA VAL A 522 -4.36 0.62 19.33
C VAL A 522 -4.52 -0.03 17.96
N ILE A 523 -3.52 0.15 17.10
CA ILE A 523 -3.43 -0.41 15.74
C ILE A 523 -2.08 -1.11 15.54
N VAL A 524 -2.12 -2.30 14.94
CA VAL A 524 -0.94 -3.12 14.65
C VAL A 524 -0.71 -3.16 13.14
N GLY A 525 0.42 -2.58 12.72
CA GLY A 525 0.92 -2.57 11.34
C GLY A 525 1.89 -3.73 11.03
N TYR A 526 2.24 -4.54 12.03
CA TYR A 526 3.08 -5.76 11.98
C TYR A 526 4.57 -5.57 11.60
N GLN A 527 4.84 -4.87 10.50
CA GLN A 527 6.19 -4.64 9.97
C GLN A 527 6.41 -3.13 9.78
N ASN A 528 7.68 -2.70 9.81
CA ASN A 528 8.04 -1.30 9.62
C ASN A 528 8.36 -0.92 8.16
N SER A 529 7.86 -1.68 7.19
CA SER A 529 8.03 -1.31 5.77
C SER A 529 7.33 0.01 5.47
N GLU A 530 7.82 0.73 4.46
CA GLU A 530 7.24 2.01 4.01
C GLU A 530 5.73 1.86 3.75
N ILE A 531 5.34 0.80 3.03
CA ILE A 531 3.94 0.48 2.77
C ILE A 531 3.15 0.24 4.07
N ALA A 532 3.67 -0.51 5.04
CA ALA A 532 2.95 -0.74 6.31
C ALA A 532 2.72 0.56 7.08
N GLN A 533 3.72 1.44 7.11
CA GLN A 533 3.61 2.78 7.68
C GLN A 533 2.54 3.61 6.98
N GLU A 534 2.63 3.74 5.66
CA GLU A 534 1.66 4.50 4.87
C GLU A 534 0.23 3.97 5.06
N LYS A 535 0.01 2.67 4.86
CA LYS A 535 -1.34 2.08 4.94
C LYS A 535 -1.93 2.16 6.33
N THR A 536 -1.12 2.08 7.38
CA THR A 536 -1.59 2.29 8.76
C THR A 536 -2.08 3.73 8.98
N ALA A 537 -1.37 4.73 8.45
CA ALA A 537 -1.84 6.13 8.49
C ALA A 537 -3.16 6.31 7.72
N GLN A 538 -3.30 5.66 6.56
CA GLN A 538 -4.55 5.69 5.78
C GLN A 538 -5.73 5.05 6.54
N VAL A 539 -5.49 3.99 7.32
CA VAL A 539 -6.51 3.40 8.21
C VAL A 539 -6.88 4.35 9.35
N ILE A 540 -5.89 4.98 10.01
CA ILE A 540 -6.14 5.94 11.10
C ILE A 540 -7.07 7.08 10.65
N PHE A 541 -6.86 7.62 9.45
CA PHE A 541 -7.71 8.69 8.89
C PHE A 541 -8.94 8.20 8.12
N GLY A 542 -9.15 6.88 8.03
CA GLY A 542 -10.31 6.29 7.38
C GLY A 542 -10.32 6.41 5.85
N ALA A 543 -9.15 6.57 5.21
CA ALA A 543 -9.05 6.38 3.76
C ALA A 543 -9.20 4.88 3.41
N LEU A 544 -8.65 4.00 4.24
CA LEU A 544 -8.79 2.55 4.12
C LEU A 544 -9.59 1.97 5.30
N PRO A 545 -10.34 0.88 5.08
CA PRO A 545 -10.91 0.11 6.17
C PRO A 545 -9.83 -0.70 6.91
N ALA A 546 -10.11 -1.13 8.15
CA ALA A 546 -9.29 -2.09 8.89
C ALA A 546 -9.93 -3.48 8.79
N LYS A 547 -9.22 -4.46 8.25
CA LYS A 547 -9.75 -5.81 7.96
C LYS A 547 -9.06 -6.93 8.71
N GLY A 548 -7.85 -6.68 9.21
CA GLY A 548 -7.01 -7.70 9.83
C GLY A 548 -7.57 -8.22 11.14
N VAL A 549 -7.07 -9.38 11.54
CA VAL A 549 -7.38 -10.07 12.79
C VAL A 549 -6.07 -10.43 13.47
N LEU A 550 -5.96 -10.27 14.79
CA LEU A 550 -4.75 -10.69 15.47
C LEU A 550 -4.51 -12.20 15.30
N PRO A 551 -3.37 -12.62 14.73
CA PRO A 551 -3.04 -14.04 14.56
C PRO A 551 -2.48 -14.68 15.83
N VAL A 552 -2.17 -13.86 16.84
CA VAL A 552 -1.55 -14.24 18.11
C VAL A 552 -2.13 -13.38 19.24
N THR A 553 -2.08 -13.90 20.46
CA THR A 553 -2.35 -13.13 21.66
C THR A 553 -1.23 -12.11 21.86
N SER A 554 -1.56 -10.84 21.76
CA SER A 554 -0.60 -9.73 21.91
C SER A 554 -0.57 -9.13 23.32
N HIS A 555 -1.64 -9.36 24.10
CA HIS A 555 -1.81 -8.96 25.50
C HIS A 555 -3.01 -9.75 26.05
N PRO A 556 -3.16 -10.00 27.38
CA PRO A 556 -4.38 -10.60 27.92
C PRO A 556 -5.69 -9.90 27.52
N ASP A 557 -5.66 -8.59 27.32
CA ASP A 557 -6.79 -7.80 26.82
C ASP A 557 -7.04 -7.96 25.30
N PHE A 558 -6.03 -8.45 24.57
CA PHE A 558 -6.02 -8.61 23.11
C PHE A 558 -5.61 -10.05 22.74
N PRO A 559 -6.48 -11.05 23.03
CA PRO A 559 -6.24 -12.43 22.67
C PRO A 559 -6.20 -12.61 21.14
N VAL A 560 -5.68 -13.75 20.68
CA VAL A 560 -5.82 -14.18 19.28
C VAL A 560 -7.27 -14.05 18.81
N ASN A 561 -7.46 -13.74 17.53
CA ASN A 561 -8.75 -13.44 16.92
C ASN A 561 -9.38 -12.09 17.27
N THR A 562 -8.70 -11.25 18.07
CA THR A 562 -9.15 -9.87 18.33
C THR A 562 -9.10 -9.02 17.06
N THR A 563 -10.17 -8.29 16.79
CA THR A 563 -10.30 -7.34 15.69
C THR A 563 -11.41 -6.34 16.01
N ILE A 564 -11.21 -5.08 15.64
CA ILE A 564 -12.25 -4.06 15.62
C ILE A 564 -12.40 -3.59 14.17
N PRO A 565 -13.56 -3.82 13.54
CA PRO A 565 -13.78 -3.40 12.16
C PRO A 565 -13.81 -1.86 12.09
N LEU A 566 -13.10 -1.31 11.11
CA LEU A 566 -13.24 0.09 10.71
C LEU A 566 -13.68 0.15 9.26
N GLU A 567 -14.73 0.93 8.99
CA GLU A 567 -15.17 1.24 7.64
C GLU A 567 -14.41 2.44 7.07
N SER A 568 -14.27 2.49 5.74
CA SER A 568 -13.71 3.66 5.07
C SER A 568 -14.66 4.85 5.20
N LEU A 569 -14.08 6.03 5.45
CA LEU A 569 -14.74 7.33 5.40
C LEU A 569 -14.79 7.92 3.99
N MET A 570 -14.34 7.17 2.98
CA MET A 570 -14.21 7.64 1.60
C MET A 570 -13.35 8.91 1.47
N ARG A 571 -12.25 8.97 2.23
CA ARG A 571 -11.16 9.91 1.92
C ARG A 571 -10.34 9.38 0.76
N LEU A 572 -9.60 10.27 0.09
CA LEU A 572 -8.59 9.84 -0.87
C LEU A 572 -7.54 8.96 -0.16
N GLY A 573 -7.37 7.72 -0.62
CA GLY A 573 -6.22 6.88 -0.30
C GLY A 573 -5.06 7.14 -1.27
N TYR A 574 -3.91 6.51 -1.06
CA TYR A 574 -2.71 6.63 -1.90
C TYR A 574 -2.18 5.24 -2.23
N SER A 575 -1.90 4.95 -3.50
CA SER A 575 -1.61 3.59 -3.97
C SER A 575 -0.94 3.56 -5.36
N PHE A 576 -0.58 2.37 -5.82
CA PHE A 576 -0.07 2.14 -7.17
C PHE A 576 -1.17 2.29 -8.25
N PRO A 577 -0.84 2.77 -9.46
CA PRO A 577 -1.78 2.83 -10.59
C PRO A 577 -2.53 1.52 -10.88
N GLU A 578 -1.83 0.40 -10.79
CA GLU A 578 -2.31 -0.94 -11.12
C GLU A 578 -3.49 -1.35 -10.23
N ARG A 579 -3.48 -0.92 -8.97
CA ARG A 579 -4.54 -1.19 -7.97
C ARG A 579 -5.88 -0.59 -8.35
N VAL A 580 -5.89 0.40 -9.25
CA VAL A 580 -7.09 1.05 -9.77
C VAL A 580 -7.25 0.86 -11.29
N GLY A 581 -6.55 -0.12 -11.87
CA GLY A 581 -6.63 -0.47 -13.28
C GLY A 581 -6.05 0.59 -14.21
N ILE A 582 -4.96 1.25 -13.80
CA ILE A 582 -4.15 2.13 -14.65
C ILE A 582 -2.76 1.52 -14.79
N SER A 583 -2.21 1.55 -16.00
CA SER A 583 -0.83 1.12 -16.27
C SER A 583 0.14 2.25 -15.91
N SER A 584 1.01 2.01 -14.93
CA SER A 584 2.09 2.93 -14.54
C SER A 584 3.02 3.24 -15.72
N SER A 585 3.35 2.24 -16.54
CA SER A 585 4.21 2.40 -17.72
C SER A 585 3.59 3.32 -18.78
N LYS A 586 2.29 3.20 -19.06
CA LYS A 586 1.59 4.15 -19.94
C LYS A 586 1.46 5.53 -19.29
N LEU A 587 1.18 5.58 -17.99
CA LEU A 587 1.03 6.82 -17.25
C LEU A 587 2.34 7.63 -17.18
N ALA A 588 3.50 6.96 -17.20
CA ALA A 588 4.82 7.60 -17.25
C ALA A 588 5.01 8.52 -18.47
N ARG A 589 4.20 8.37 -19.53
CA ARG A 589 4.16 9.32 -20.65
C ARG A 589 3.85 10.75 -20.20
N VAL A 590 3.09 10.92 -19.11
CA VAL A 590 2.79 12.23 -18.54
C VAL A 590 4.08 12.96 -18.14
N ASP A 591 5.05 12.28 -17.52
CA ASP A 591 6.34 12.86 -17.12
C ASP A 591 7.02 13.55 -18.32
N GLN A 592 7.13 12.84 -19.45
CA GLN A 592 7.76 13.38 -20.66
C GLN A 592 6.97 14.55 -21.24
N MET A 593 5.64 14.50 -21.20
CA MET A 593 4.79 15.58 -21.72
C MET A 593 4.94 16.87 -20.92
N VAL A 594 5.05 16.77 -19.60
CA VAL A 594 5.27 17.91 -18.71
C VAL A 594 6.66 18.48 -18.90
N LYS A 595 7.67 17.61 -18.98
CA LYS A 595 9.06 18.00 -19.28
C LYS A 595 9.16 18.77 -20.59
N ASN A 596 8.53 18.27 -21.65
CA ASN A 596 8.45 18.98 -22.93
C ASN A 596 7.78 20.37 -22.80
N GLY A 597 6.78 20.50 -21.92
CA GLY A 597 6.15 21.78 -21.60
C GLY A 597 7.11 22.77 -20.97
N ILE A 598 7.93 22.30 -20.02
CA ILE A 598 8.97 23.10 -19.34
C ILE A 598 10.06 23.51 -20.35
N ASP A 599 10.58 22.55 -21.12
CA ASP A 599 11.62 22.77 -22.13
C ASP A 599 11.14 23.73 -23.25
N SER A 600 9.84 23.78 -23.49
CA SER A 600 9.20 24.72 -24.44
C SER A 600 8.80 26.06 -23.81
N LEU A 601 9.23 26.35 -22.57
CA LEU A 601 8.94 27.59 -21.83
C LEU A 601 7.43 27.87 -21.68
N MET A 602 6.61 26.81 -21.59
CA MET A 602 5.16 26.96 -21.36
C MET A 602 4.85 27.41 -19.92
N PHE A 603 5.70 27.02 -18.97
CA PHE A 603 5.69 27.37 -17.56
C PHE A 603 7.04 26.94 -16.93
N PRO A 604 7.52 27.64 -15.87
CA PRO A 604 8.71 27.21 -15.13
C PRO A 604 8.51 25.93 -14.32
N GLY A 605 7.36 25.79 -13.68
CA GLY A 605 7.06 24.69 -12.76
C GLY A 605 5.60 24.26 -12.78
N ALA A 606 5.36 23.01 -12.41
CA ALA A 606 4.03 22.44 -12.35
C ALA A 606 3.88 21.35 -11.27
N GLN A 607 2.64 21.12 -10.83
CA GLN A 607 2.23 19.96 -10.05
C GLN A 607 1.12 19.22 -10.77
N ILE A 608 1.13 17.89 -10.68
CA ILE A 608 0.06 17.06 -11.23
C ILE A 608 -0.37 16.01 -10.22
N VAL A 609 -1.68 15.89 -10.05
CA VAL A 609 -2.33 14.80 -9.31
C VAL A 609 -3.31 14.05 -10.22
N VAL A 610 -3.26 12.73 -10.15
CA VAL A 610 -4.28 11.85 -10.73
C VAL A 610 -4.79 10.93 -9.63
N ALA A 611 -6.10 10.95 -9.41
CA ALA A 611 -6.78 10.00 -8.54
C ALA A 611 -7.81 9.21 -9.35
N ARG A 612 -7.95 7.92 -9.05
CA ARG A 612 -9.00 7.08 -9.61
C ARG A 612 -9.52 6.12 -8.56
N LYS A 613 -10.84 5.86 -8.53
CA LYS A 613 -11.47 4.96 -7.54
C LYS A 613 -11.13 5.33 -6.09
N GLY A 614 -11.17 6.63 -5.80
CA GLY A 614 -10.81 7.17 -4.49
C GLY A 614 -9.33 7.00 -4.08
N LYS A 615 -8.42 6.59 -4.98
CA LYS A 615 -6.98 6.49 -4.69
C LYS A 615 -6.17 7.44 -5.58
N VAL A 616 -5.31 8.26 -4.97
CA VAL A 616 -4.27 9.03 -5.66
C VAL A 616 -3.18 8.05 -6.10
N ILE A 617 -2.93 8.02 -7.41
CA ILE A 617 -1.97 7.10 -8.05
C ILE A 617 -0.85 7.82 -8.79
N TYR A 618 -0.88 9.15 -8.76
CA TYR A 618 0.16 10.01 -9.30
C TYR A 618 0.10 11.35 -8.56
N ASN A 619 1.22 11.77 -7.97
CA ASN A 619 1.36 13.06 -7.29
C ASN A 619 2.81 13.54 -7.42
N LYS A 620 3.08 14.43 -8.37
CA LYS A 620 4.45 14.85 -8.70
C LYS A 620 4.56 16.36 -8.92
N GLY A 621 5.68 16.92 -8.48
CA GLY A 621 6.16 18.26 -8.83
C GLY A 621 7.18 18.20 -9.97
N PHE A 622 7.18 19.22 -10.83
CA PHE A 622 8.02 19.33 -12.02
C PHE A 622 8.59 20.73 -12.15
N GLY A 623 9.82 20.82 -12.68
CA GLY A 623 10.46 22.10 -12.97
C GLY A 623 10.82 22.86 -11.70
N LYS A 624 10.75 24.19 -11.77
CA LYS A 624 11.28 25.11 -10.76
C LYS A 624 10.31 26.27 -10.48
N PRO A 625 10.43 26.97 -9.33
CA PRO A 625 9.60 28.14 -9.06
C PRO A 625 9.72 29.25 -10.12
N THR A 626 10.94 29.51 -10.60
CA THR A 626 11.25 30.45 -11.70
C THR A 626 12.21 29.78 -12.69
N TYR A 627 12.44 30.38 -13.86
CA TYR A 627 13.34 29.80 -14.88
C TYR A 627 14.81 29.75 -14.43
N ASP A 628 15.21 30.64 -13.53
CA ASP A 628 16.56 30.83 -13.01
C ASP A 628 16.78 30.26 -11.60
N SER A 629 15.73 29.82 -10.91
CA SER A 629 15.83 29.19 -9.59
C SER A 629 16.69 27.92 -9.64
N ASP A 630 17.31 27.54 -8.52
CA ASP A 630 17.97 26.23 -8.33
C ASP A 630 17.09 25.23 -7.58
N GLU A 631 15.95 25.69 -7.05
CA GLU A 631 14.99 24.87 -6.32
C GLU A 631 14.10 24.06 -7.27
N LYS A 632 13.65 22.90 -6.80
CA LYS A 632 12.72 22.04 -7.53
C LYS A 632 11.33 22.16 -6.93
N ILE A 633 10.31 22.19 -7.79
CA ILE A 633 8.93 22.08 -7.34
C ILE A 633 8.71 20.72 -6.68
N THR A 634 8.20 20.76 -5.45
CA THR A 634 7.70 19.59 -4.70
C THR A 634 6.18 19.60 -4.67
N PRO A 635 5.51 18.47 -4.34
CA PRO A 635 4.06 18.43 -4.13
C PRO A 635 3.52 19.34 -3.01
N ASP A 636 4.39 19.92 -2.20
CA ASP A 636 4.04 20.82 -1.09
C ASP A 636 3.96 22.30 -1.49
N HIS A 637 4.57 22.67 -2.61
CA HIS A 637 4.52 24.04 -3.11
C HIS A 637 3.09 24.49 -3.40
N ILE A 638 2.83 25.77 -3.22
CA ILE A 638 1.50 26.36 -3.31
C ILE A 638 1.43 27.30 -4.52
N TYR A 639 0.38 27.15 -5.33
CA TYR A 639 0.15 27.90 -6.55
C TYR A 639 -1.07 28.81 -6.43
N ASP A 640 -1.04 29.97 -7.10
CA ASP A 640 -2.22 30.79 -7.34
C ASP A 640 -3.20 30.06 -8.27
N LEU A 641 -4.44 29.88 -7.80
CA LEU A 641 -5.50 29.16 -8.49
C LEU A 641 -6.48 30.06 -9.25
N ALA A 642 -6.05 31.23 -9.74
CA ALA A 642 -6.90 32.18 -10.46
C ALA A 642 -7.89 31.50 -11.42
N SER A 643 -9.18 31.78 -11.24
CA SER A 643 -10.34 31.14 -11.90
C SER A 643 -10.73 29.72 -11.48
N ILE A 644 -9.84 28.89 -10.94
CA ILE A 644 -10.26 27.67 -10.22
C ILE A 644 -10.88 28.03 -8.86
N THR A 645 -10.50 29.15 -8.24
CA THR A 645 -11.14 29.72 -7.03
C THR A 645 -12.67 29.67 -7.08
N LYS A 646 -13.26 29.92 -8.25
CA LYS A 646 -14.70 29.86 -8.49
C LYS A 646 -15.32 28.56 -7.98
N ILE A 647 -14.75 27.42 -8.39
CA ILE A 647 -15.30 26.10 -8.09
C ILE A 647 -14.80 25.52 -6.76
N LEU A 648 -13.78 26.12 -6.15
CA LEU A 648 -13.21 25.65 -4.89
C LEU A 648 -13.59 26.51 -3.67
N ALA A 649 -14.08 27.74 -3.88
CA ALA A 649 -14.48 28.64 -2.80
C ALA A 649 -15.93 29.12 -2.97
N THR A 650 -16.23 29.88 -4.03
CA THR A 650 -17.54 30.54 -4.18
C THR A 650 -18.66 29.57 -4.52
N LEU A 651 -18.46 28.66 -5.47
CA LEU A 651 -19.47 27.71 -5.90
C LEU A 651 -19.95 26.78 -4.76
N PRO A 652 -19.08 26.18 -3.92
CA PRO A 652 -19.55 25.39 -2.79
C PRO A 652 -20.39 26.23 -1.81
N MET A 653 -20.04 27.50 -1.59
CA MET A 653 -20.85 28.40 -0.76
C MET A 653 -22.20 28.74 -1.40
N VAL A 654 -22.27 28.92 -2.73
CA VAL A 654 -23.54 29.13 -3.45
C VAL A 654 -24.43 27.89 -3.37
N MET A 655 -23.86 26.69 -3.55
CA MET A 655 -24.58 25.42 -3.40
C MET A 655 -25.15 25.27 -1.98
N LYS A 656 -24.33 25.55 -0.96
CA LYS A 656 -24.77 25.56 0.44
C LYS A 656 -25.90 26.57 0.69
N MET A 657 -25.79 27.79 0.17
CA MET A 657 -26.86 28.79 0.28
C MET A 657 -28.15 28.34 -0.40
N GLU A 658 -28.04 27.58 -1.50
CA GLU A 658 -29.21 27.07 -2.22
C GLU A 658 -29.93 25.99 -1.41
N GLU A 659 -29.16 25.08 -0.80
CA GLU A 659 -29.69 24.06 0.13
C GLU A 659 -30.35 24.70 1.36
N GLU A 660 -29.80 25.81 1.85
CA GLU A 660 -30.36 26.58 2.97
C GLU A 660 -31.55 27.48 2.56
N GLY A 661 -31.92 27.52 1.28
CA GLY A 661 -32.99 28.39 0.77
C GLY A 661 -32.66 29.89 0.82
N LYS A 662 -31.38 30.26 0.97
CA LYS A 662 -30.90 31.65 0.99
C LYS A 662 -30.64 32.22 -0.40
N ILE A 663 -30.53 31.39 -1.42
CA ILE A 663 -30.41 31.80 -2.81
C ILE A 663 -31.14 30.79 -3.70
N ALA A 664 -31.91 31.27 -4.66
CA ALA A 664 -32.55 30.47 -5.69
C ALA A 664 -31.90 30.74 -7.06
N LEU A 665 -31.95 29.76 -7.95
CA LEU A 665 -31.32 29.86 -9.27
C LEU A 665 -32.00 30.88 -10.19
N ASP A 666 -33.26 31.17 -9.96
CA ASP A 666 -34.05 32.20 -10.63
C ASP A 666 -33.92 33.58 -9.99
N ASN A 667 -33.29 33.71 -8.82
CA ASN A 667 -33.05 35.02 -8.23
C ASN A 667 -32.25 35.92 -9.17
N THR A 668 -32.64 37.18 -9.21
CA THR A 668 -32.10 38.17 -10.14
C THR A 668 -31.04 39.04 -9.48
N PHE A 669 -30.15 39.64 -10.27
CA PHE A 669 -29.08 40.48 -9.72
C PHE A 669 -29.57 41.69 -8.92
N GLU A 670 -30.78 42.20 -9.18
CA GLU A 670 -31.37 43.24 -8.33
C GLU A 670 -31.83 42.70 -6.96
N GLU A 671 -32.25 41.44 -6.87
CA GLU A 671 -32.59 40.81 -5.60
C GLU A 671 -31.32 40.54 -4.77
N LEU A 672 -30.21 40.14 -5.43
CA LEU A 672 -28.94 39.93 -4.76
C LEU A 672 -28.24 41.24 -4.37
N ILE A 673 -28.28 42.25 -5.25
CA ILE A 673 -27.68 43.56 -5.03
C ILE A 673 -28.73 44.62 -5.40
N PRO A 674 -29.51 45.12 -4.42
CA PRO A 674 -30.58 46.10 -4.66
C PRO A 674 -30.16 47.37 -5.43
N ALA A 675 -28.88 47.75 -5.32
CA ALA A 675 -28.30 48.86 -6.08
C ALA A 675 -28.32 48.65 -7.61
N TYR A 676 -28.57 47.43 -8.10
CA TYR A 676 -28.65 47.10 -9.53
C TYR A 676 -30.05 47.20 -10.11
N SER A 677 -31.08 47.55 -9.34
CA SER A 677 -32.48 47.71 -9.79
C SER A 677 -32.65 48.65 -11.01
N ASN A 678 -31.80 49.67 -11.14
CA ASN A 678 -31.80 50.60 -12.27
C ASN A 678 -30.72 50.29 -13.33
N SER A 679 -30.08 49.11 -13.26
CA SER A 679 -29.06 48.69 -14.22
C SER A 679 -29.61 47.76 -15.31
N ASP A 680 -28.87 47.67 -16.42
CA ASP A 680 -29.08 46.63 -17.45
C ASP A 680 -28.94 45.20 -16.91
N LEU A 681 -28.25 45.04 -15.76
CA LEU A 681 -27.98 43.73 -15.17
C LEU A 681 -29.13 43.20 -14.33
N LYS A 682 -30.13 44.03 -13.99
CA LYS A 682 -31.15 43.72 -12.97
C LYS A 682 -31.80 42.35 -13.12
N ASN A 683 -32.19 41.98 -14.35
CA ASN A 683 -32.91 40.74 -14.67
C ASN A 683 -32.00 39.53 -14.94
N VAL A 684 -30.69 39.65 -14.74
CA VAL A 684 -29.77 38.52 -14.88
C VAL A 684 -29.97 37.58 -13.70
N THR A 685 -30.50 36.39 -13.96
CA THR A 685 -30.69 35.35 -12.94
C THR A 685 -29.38 34.67 -12.56
N VAL A 686 -29.27 34.13 -11.35
CA VAL A 686 -28.14 33.29 -10.89
C VAL A 686 -27.84 32.16 -11.89
N LEU A 687 -28.86 31.45 -12.39
CA LEU A 687 -28.72 30.37 -13.37
C LEU A 687 -28.00 30.83 -14.64
N LYS A 688 -28.50 31.90 -15.27
CA LYS A 688 -27.89 32.48 -16.48
C LYS A 688 -26.48 32.98 -16.20
N ALA A 689 -26.26 33.65 -15.07
CA ALA A 689 -24.97 34.21 -14.70
C ALA A 689 -23.89 33.13 -14.57
N LEU A 690 -24.14 32.12 -13.73
CA LEU A 690 -23.18 31.04 -13.45
C LEU A 690 -23.04 30.04 -14.60
N SER A 691 -24.01 29.98 -15.52
CA SER A 691 -23.90 29.19 -16.75
C SER A 691 -23.22 29.94 -17.91
N HIS A 692 -22.69 31.15 -17.68
CA HIS A 692 -22.11 32.02 -18.72
C HIS A 692 -23.07 32.34 -19.89
N TYR A 693 -24.36 32.41 -19.58
CA TYR A 693 -25.44 32.83 -20.49
C TYR A 693 -26.09 34.16 -20.04
N GLY A 694 -25.56 34.79 -18.99
CA GLY A 694 -26.04 36.08 -18.45
C GLY A 694 -25.65 37.30 -19.29
N ARG A 695 -24.94 37.12 -20.42
CA ARG A 695 -24.52 38.19 -21.34
C ARG A 695 -23.64 39.27 -20.67
N LEU A 696 -22.99 38.94 -19.57
CA LEU A 696 -22.13 39.84 -18.81
C LEU A 696 -20.82 40.13 -19.58
N PRO A 697 -20.17 41.29 -19.37
CA PRO A 697 -18.82 41.51 -19.89
C PRO A 697 -17.85 40.48 -19.32
N ALA A 698 -16.81 40.14 -20.09
CA ALA A 698 -15.91 39.06 -19.71
C ALA A 698 -15.06 39.43 -18.48
N TRP A 699 -14.52 40.64 -18.49
CA TRP A 699 -13.61 41.19 -17.48
C TRP A 699 -13.72 42.72 -17.46
N ILE A 700 -13.40 43.34 -16.32
CA ILE A 700 -13.33 44.80 -16.14
C ILE A 700 -11.99 45.11 -15.48
N ALA A 701 -11.20 45.99 -16.10
CA ALA A 701 -9.89 46.37 -15.60
C ALA A 701 -9.99 47.48 -14.52
N PHE A 702 -10.43 47.12 -13.32
CA PHE A 702 -10.72 48.09 -12.26
C PHE A 702 -9.51 48.96 -11.88
N TYR A 703 -8.30 48.39 -11.93
CA TYR A 703 -7.08 49.04 -11.48
C TYR A 703 -6.62 50.22 -12.37
N ILE A 704 -7.02 50.26 -13.64
CA ILE A 704 -6.51 51.26 -14.60
C ILE A 704 -6.79 52.69 -14.12
N ASP A 705 -7.98 52.93 -13.59
CA ASP A 705 -8.39 54.27 -13.11
C ASP A 705 -7.78 54.65 -11.75
N THR A 706 -6.92 53.78 -11.20
CA THR A 706 -6.20 54.05 -9.94
C THR A 706 -4.72 54.38 -10.16
N LEU A 707 -4.30 54.44 -11.43
CA LEU A 707 -2.93 54.77 -11.81
C LEU A 707 -2.78 56.27 -12.07
N ASP A 708 -1.58 56.78 -11.87
CA ASP A 708 -1.18 58.14 -12.25
C ASP A 708 -0.90 58.25 -13.76
N ASP A 709 -0.57 59.46 -14.22
CA ASP A 709 -0.23 59.73 -15.63
C ASP A 709 0.99 58.95 -16.13
N LYS A 710 1.83 58.42 -15.21
CA LYS A 710 2.99 57.57 -15.50
C LYS A 710 2.64 56.07 -15.46
N ARG A 711 1.35 55.74 -15.33
CA ARG A 711 0.81 54.38 -15.16
C ARG A 711 1.31 53.66 -13.92
N LYS A 712 1.66 54.39 -12.86
CA LYS A 712 2.05 53.83 -11.56
C LYS A 712 0.92 53.99 -10.54
N PRO A 713 0.88 53.18 -9.47
CA PRO A 713 -0.12 53.34 -8.41
C PRO A 713 -0.17 54.77 -7.87
N SER A 714 -1.32 55.45 -8.03
CA SER A 714 -1.48 56.85 -7.61
C SER A 714 -1.54 56.97 -6.10
N SER A 715 -0.89 58.01 -5.54
CA SER A 715 -1.00 58.36 -4.12
C SER A 715 -2.41 58.85 -3.73
N GLU A 716 -3.33 59.04 -4.67
CA GLU A 716 -4.75 59.24 -4.35
C GLU A 716 -5.41 57.96 -3.83
N PHE A 717 -5.06 56.82 -4.41
CA PHE A 717 -5.71 55.53 -4.18
C PHE A 717 -4.89 54.58 -3.31
N TYR A 718 -3.56 54.77 -3.22
CA TYR A 718 -2.65 53.84 -2.56
C TYR A 718 -1.79 54.46 -1.45
N ARG A 719 -1.42 53.62 -0.48
CA ARG A 719 -0.43 53.90 0.58
C ARG A 719 0.58 52.77 0.66
N GLN A 720 1.80 53.06 1.13
CA GLN A 720 2.85 52.05 1.28
C GLN A 720 2.72 51.21 2.56
N GLN A 721 1.98 51.73 3.55
CA GLN A 721 1.78 51.11 4.85
C GLN A 721 0.28 51.13 5.19
N PRO A 722 -0.20 50.19 6.02
CA PRO A 722 -1.58 50.20 6.45
C PRO A 722 -1.83 51.46 7.29
N THR A 723 -2.84 52.24 6.90
CA THR A 723 -3.30 53.42 7.63
C THR A 723 -4.82 53.44 7.69
N SER A 724 -5.42 54.32 8.49
CA SER A 724 -6.88 54.44 8.57
C SER A 724 -7.49 54.69 7.18
N GLY A 725 -8.41 53.83 6.75
CA GLY A 725 -9.01 53.86 5.41
C GLY A 725 -8.19 53.18 4.31
N TYR A 726 -7.08 52.50 4.63
CA TYR A 726 -6.21 51.76 3.72
C TYR A 726 -5.79 50.41 4.34
N SER A 727 -6.77 49.56 4.60
CA SER A 727 -6.60 48.24 5.22
C SER A 727 -6.34 47.11 4.21
N PHE A 728 -6.78 47.26 2.97
CA PHE A 728 -6.66 46.19 1.96
C PHE A 728 -5.28 46.17 1.30
N LYS A 729 -4.49 45.16 1.63
CA LYS A 729 -3.19 44.89 1.00
C LYS A 729 -3.40 44.28 -0.39
N VAL A 730 -2.91 44.97 -1.42
CA VAL A 730 -2.96 44.56 -2.83
C VAL A 730 -1.72 43.76 -3.20
N ALA A 731 -0.56 44.21 -2.75
CA ALA A 731 0.75 43.60 -2.94
C ALA A 731 1.69 44.03 -1.81
N ASP A 732 2.97 43.65 -1.86
CA ASP A 732 3.89 44.11 -0.84
C ASP A 732 4.03 45.63 -0.87
N GLN A 733 3.98 46.25 0.31
CA GLN A 733 3.98 47.70 0.51
C GLN A 733 2.98 48.46 -0.40
N LEU A 734 1.81 47.87 -0.70
CA LEU A 734 0.79 48.50 -1.53
C LEU A 734 -0.61 48.25 -0.98
N TYR A 735 -1.21 49.27 -0.39
CA TYR A 735 -2.53 49.22 0.25
C TYR A 735 -3.50 50.15 -0.48
N ILE A 736 -4.66 49.65 -0.87
CA ILE A 736 -5.69 50.44 -1.56
C ILE A 736 -6.68 51.05 -0.56
N LYS A 737 -7.23 52.21 -0.92
CA LYS A 737 -8.28 52.89 -0.17
C LYS A 737 -9.52 51.98 0.00
N ASP A 738 -9.98 51.80 1.24
CA ASP A 738 -11.03 50.84 1.60
C ASP A 738 -12.34 51.05 0.83
N VAL A 739 -12.74 52.32 0.65
CA VAL A 739 -13.96 52.71 -0.07
C VAL A 739 -13.93 52.37 -1.57
N TYR A 740 -12.76 52.01 -2.13
CA TYR A 740 -12.68 51.63 -3.54
C TYR A 740 -13.43 50.33 -3.84
N LYS A 741 -13.69 49.49 -2.83
CA LYS A 741 -14.56 48.30 -2.97
C LYS A 741 -15.93 48.69 -3.52
N ASP A 742 -16.51 49.82 -3.10
CA ASP A 742 -17.80 50.29 -3.61
C ASP A 742 -17.74 50.69 -5.09
N SER A 743 -16.63 51.30 -5.51
CA SER A 743 -16.38 51.65 -6.91
C SER A 743 -16.36 50.42 -7.83
N ILE A 744 -15.86 49.28 -7.36
CA ILE A 744 -15.88 48.01 -8.11
C ILE A 744 -17.33 47.61 -8.41
N TYR A 745 -18.19 47.55 -7.39
CA TYR A 745 -19.59 47.14 -7.57
C TYR A 745 -20.42 48.17 -8.34
N ASN A 746 -20.16 49.47 -8.15
CA ASN A 746 -20.78 50.53 -8.93
C ASN A 746 -20.43 50.43 -10.42
N ARG A 747 -19.17 50.14 -10.75
CA ARG A 747 -18.72 49.97 -12.14
C ARG A 747 -19.32 48.73 -12.80
N ILE A 748 -19.52 47.66 -12.03
CA ILE A 748 -20.25 46.47 -12.50
C ILE A 748 -21.69 46.85 -12.84
N GLY A 749 -22.40 47.55 -11.96
CA GLY A 749 -23.79 47.97 -12.17
C GLY A 749 -23.99 48.93 -13.35
N ARG A 750 -22.93 49.58 -13.84
CA ARG A 750 -22.96 50.46 -15.02
C ARG A 750 -22.65 49.74 -16.34
N GLN A 751 -22.43 48.42 -16.31
CA GLN A 751 -22.14 47.67 -17.53
C GLN A 751 -23.42 47.33 -18.30
N HIS A 752 -23.31 47.37 -19.64
CA HIS A 752 -24.36 46.90 -20.54
C HIS A 752 -24.21 45.42 -20.89
N LEU A 753 -25.35 44.72 -21.02
CA LEU A 753 -25.40 43.34 -21.48
C LEU A 753 -24.87 43.23 -22.92
N LYS A 754 -24.12 42.17 -23.19
CA LYS A 754 -23.49 41.87 -24.49
C LYS A 754 -24.40 40.99 -25.35
N SER A 755 -23.85 40.34 -26.38
CA SER A 755 -24.60 39.48 -27.29
C SER A 755 -25.25 38.29 -26.56
N ASN A 756 -26.34 37.75 -27.11
CA ASN A 756 -27.06 36.60 -26.57
C ASN A 756 -26.40 35.24 -26.91
N ARG A 757 -25.06 35.22 -26.93
CA ARG A 757 -24.25 34.01 -27.17
C ARG A 757 -23.50 33.66 -25.89
N TYR A 758 -23.02 32.43 -25.81
CA TYR A 758 -22.08 32.02 -24.77
C TYR A 758 -20.96 33.07 -24.60
N ARG A 759 -20.77 33.52 -23.36
CA ARG A 759 -19.69 34.44 -23.03
C ARG A 759 -19.20 34.18 -21.61
N TYR A 760 -17.97 33.69 -21.51
CA TYR A 760 -17.27 33.58 -20.24
C TYR A 760 -17.18 34.94 -19.55
N SER A 761 -17.48 34.99 -18.25
CA SER A 761 -17.52 36.21 -17.44
C SER A 761 -17.20 35.96 -15.98
N ASP A 762 -16.29 36.77 -15.43
CA ASP A 762 -15.95 36.74 -14.00
C ASP A 762 -16.94 37.55 -13.14
N ILE A 763 -17.73 38.43 -13.75
CA ILE A 763 -18.60 39.40 -13.06
C ILE A 763 -19.63 38.73 -12.17
N ALA A 764 -20.16 37.58 -12.59
CA ALA A 764 -21.11 36.80 -11.79
C ALA A 764 -20.55 36.48 -10.40
N TYR A 765 -19.25 36.20 -10.30
CA TYR A 765 -18.62 35.80 -9.04
C TYR A 765 -18.31 36.98 -8.12
N TYR A 766 -18.20 38.21 -8.64
CA TYR A 766 -18.22 39.41 -7.78
C TYR A 766 -19.57 39.56 -7.10
N VAL A 767 -20.66 39.41 -7.88
CA VAL A 767 -22.04 39.49 -7.36
C VAL A 767 -22.29 38.40 -6.32
N MET A 768 -21.94 37.15 -6.63
CA MET A 768 -22.08 36.04 -5.68
C MET A 768 -21.26 36.28 -4.42
N LYS A 769 -20.00 36.70 -4.52
CA LYS A 769 -19.18 37.01 -3.34
C LYS A 769 -19.83 38.07 -2.47
N LYS A 770 -20.24 39.20 -3.05
CA LYS A 770 -20.88 40.27 -2.28
C LYS A 770 -22.14 39.77 -1.59
N TYR A 771 -22.97 39.02 -2.30
CA TYR A 771 -24.19 38.47 -1.72
C TYR A 771 -23.91 37.47 -0.59
N ILE A 772 -22.93 36.59 -0.74
CA ILE A 772 -22.46 35.67 0.31
C ILE A 772 -22.03 36.47 1.55
N GLU A 773 -21.13 37.45 1.38
CA GLU A 773 -20.61 38.25 2.50
C GLU A 773 -21.71 39.08 3.17
N ASP A 774 -22.60 39.68 2.39
CA ASP A 774 -23.71 40.48 2.91
C ASP A 774 -24.75 39.61 3.64
N THR A 775 -24.93 38.35 3.23
CA THR A 775 -25.89 37.42 3.85
C THR A 775 -25.35 36.83 5.14
N TYR A 776 -24.11 36.33 5.14
CA TYR A 776 -23.51 35.68 6.31
C TYR A 776 -22.83 36.65 7.28
N LYS A 777 -22.60 37.91 6.87
CA LYS A 777 -21.84 38.92 7.64
C LYS A 777 -20.42 38.47 7.96
N GLU A 778 -19.85 37.63 7.11
CA GLU A 778 -18.50 37.12 7.20
C GLU A 778 -17.85 37.10 5.82
N ARG A 779 -16.52 37.24 5.76
CA ARG A 779 -15.79 37.24 4.49
C ARG A 779 -15.74 35.84 3.88
N LEU A 780 -15.63 35.77 2.56
CA LEU A 780 -15.60 34.50 1.82
C LEU A 780 -14.44 33.57 2.24
N ASP A 781 -13.28 34.15 2.61
CA ASP A 781 -12.11 33.41 3.08
C ASP A 781 -12.40 32.64 4.38
N GLY A 782 -12.97 33.29 5.39
CA GLY A 782 -13.38 32.65 6.64
C GLY A 782 -14.46 31.58 6.43
N LEU A 783 -15.50 31.92 5.65
CA LEU A 783 -16.60 30.99 5.36
C LEU A 783 -16.12 29.71 4.66
N ALA A 784 -15.25 29.83 3.65
CA ALA A 784 -14.73 28.68 2.92
C ALA A 784 -13.76 27.83 3.76
N GLU A 785 -12.96 28.47 4.62
CA GLU A 785 -12.06 27.79 5.55
C GLU A 785 -12.84 26.90 6.53
N GLU A 786 -13.89 27.43 7.16
CA GLU A 786 -14.70 26.70 8.15
C GLU A 786 -15.62 25.66 7.51
N PHE A 787 -16.27 26.00 6.40
CA PHE A 787 -17.21 25.08 5.75
C PHE A 787 -16.49 23.92 5.05
N LEU A 788 -15.35 24.19 4.39
CA LEU A 788 -14.76 23.27 3.42
C LEU A 788 -13.32 22.87 3.76
N TYR A 789 -12.41 23.83 3.92
CA TYR A 789 -10.97 23.51 3.93
C TYR A 789 -10.52 22.78 5.21
N LYS A 790 -10.91 23.27 6.39
CA LYS A 790 -10.58 22.58 7.65
C LYS A 790 -11.23 21.20 7.74
N PRO A 791 -12.54 21.02 7.49
CA PRO A 791 -13.16 19.71 7.67
C PRO A 791 -12.71 18.66 6.64
N ILE A 792 -12.42 19.07 5.41
CA ILE A 792 -11.92 18.16 4.37
C ILE A 792 -10.44 17.78 4.56
N GLY A 793 -9.71 18.55 5.37
CA GLY A 793 -8.27 18.39 5.60
C GLY A 793 -7.40 18.99 4.50
N ALA A 794 -7.85 20.08 3.85
CA ALA A 794 -7.10 20.80 2.82
C ALA A 794 -6.15 21.84 3.44
N THR A 795 -5.13 21.35 4.15
CA THR A 795 -4.25 22.15 5.03
C THR A 795 -3.38 23.18 4.31
N ARG A 796 -3.23 23.08 2.99
CA ARG A 796 -2.50 24.05 2.13
C ARG A 796 -3.43 24.91 1.28
N THR A 797 -4.74 24.73 1.36
CA THR A 797 -5.72 25.56 0.65
C THR A 797 -6.11 26.77 1.49
N GLY A 798 -6.12 27.95 0.88
CA GLY A 798 -6.57 29.17 1.55
C GLY A 798 -6.32 30.44 0.73
N PHE A 799 -6.92 31.55 1.18
CA PHE A 799 -6.59 32.88 0.66
C PHE A 799 -5.39 33.45 1.44
N ASN A 800 -4.70 34.44 0.87
CA ASN A 800 -3.60 35.18 1.52
C ASN A 800 -2.53 34.24 2.15
N PRO A 801 -1.85 33.42 1.33
CA PRO A 801 -0.99 32.34 1.82
C PRO A 801 0.21 32.82 2.67
N LEU A 802 0.64 34.07 2.54
CA LEU A 802 1.73 34.65 3.33
C LEU A 802 1.41 34.79 4.83
N ASP A 803 0.14 34.70 5.20
CA ASP A 803 -0.28 34.70 6.61
C ASP A 803 -0.04 33.32 7.28
N ARG A 804 0.23 32.28 6.48
CA ARG A 804 0.30 30.87 6.91
C ARG A 804 1.59 30.16 6.51
N PHE A 805 2.20 30.55 5.40
CA PHE A 805 3.32 29.84 4.79
C PHE A 805 4.50 30.76 4.55
N LEU A 806 5.70 30.17 4.50
CA LEU A 806 6.89 30.91 4.13
C LEU A 806 6.82 31.29 2.66
N LYS A 807 7.38 32.45 2.29
CA LYS A 807 7.38 32.93 0.90
C LYS A 807 7.98 31.90 -0.08
N GLY A 808 8.98 31.13 0.35
CA GLY A 808 9.61 30.07 -0.44
C GLY A 808 8.68 28.88 -0.76
N ASP A 809 7.65 28.63 0.05
CA ASP A 809 6.67 27.57 -0.23
C ASP A 809 5.68 27.98 -1.34
N ILE A 810 5.68 29.26 -1.73
CA ILE A 810 4.69 29.85 -2.65
C ILE A 810 5.35 30.16 -3.98
N VAL A 811 4.80 29.61 -5.06
CA VAL A 811 5.34 29.77 -6.41
C VAL A 811 4.95 31.17 -6.95
N PRO A 812 5.90 31.95 -7.51
CA PRO A 812 5.61 33.26 -8.08
C PRO A 812 4.74 33.15 -9.34
N SER A 813 3.86 34.13 -9.52
CA SER A 813 2.84 34.13 -10.58
C SER A 813 3.17 35.04 -11.76
N GLU A 814 3.79 36.20 -11.56
CA GLU A 814 4.14 37.15 -12.65
C GLU A 814 5.21 38.15 -12.18
N GLU A 815 6.04 38.64 -13.09
CA GLU A 815 6.77 39.91 -12.93
C GLU A 815 5.87 41.08 -13.40
N ASP A 816 5.09 41.66 -12.49
CA ASP A 816 4.13 42.70 -12.83
C ASP A 816 4.85 44.04 -12.99
N ASN A 817 4.87 44.56 -14.21
CA ASN A 817 5.52 45.83 -14.59
C ASN A 817 4.54 46.89 -15.12
N TYR A 818 3.23 46.73 -14.88
CA TYR A 818 2.18 47.59 -15.42
C TYR A 818 1.14 48.03 -14.39
N TYR A 819 1.11 47.39 -13.22
CA TYR A 819 0.25 47.76 -12.11
C TYR A 819 1.06 47.82 -10.81
N ARG A 820 1.60 46.69 -10.35
CA ARG A 820 2.22 46.58 -9.02
C ARG A 820 3.71 46.87 -9.02
N TYR A 821 4.37 46.80 -10.18
CA TYR A 821 5.82 47.04 -10.36
C TYR A 821 6.70 46.19 -9.42
N GLN A 822 6.33 44.92 -9.24
CA GLN A 822 7.02 43.95 -8.37
C GLN A 822 6.71 42.51 -8.81
N THR A 823 7.53 41.55 -8.38
CA THR A 823 7.23 40.12 -8.50
C THR A 823 6.02 39.76 -7.66
N VAL A 824 4.99 39.21 -8.30
CA VAL A 824 3.76 38.76 -7.66
C VAL A 824 3.98 37.36 -7.10
N GLN A 825 4.26 37.27 -5.80
CA GLN A 825 4.45 36.02 -5.07
C GLN A 825 3.75 36.08 -3.70
N GLY A 826 2.82 35.16 -3.46
CA GLY A 826 1.98 35.17 -2.25
C GLY A 826 0.84 36.18 -2.24
N TYR A 827 0.70 36.95 -3.33
CA TYR A 827 -0.44 37.84 -3.59
C TYR A 827 -1.16 37.34 -4.83
N VAL A 828 -2.49 37.48 -4.87
CA VAL A 828 -3.30 37.06 -6.01
C VAL A 828 -2.89 37.78 -7.29
N HIS A 829 -2.74 37.03 -8.37
CA HIS A 829 -2.41 37.52 -9.70
C HIS A 829 -3.49 38.47 -10.24
N ASP A 830 -4.77 38.10 -10.07
CA ASP A 830 -5.91 38.90 -10.53
C ASP A 830 -6.00 40.24 -9.79
N MET A 831 -5.95 41.33 -10.55
CA MET A 831 -5.92 42.70 -10.03
C MET A 831 -7.21 43.05 -9.28
N GLY A 832 -8.37 42.62 -9.78
CA GLY A 832 -9.65 42.94 -9.16
C GLY A 832 -9.90 42.18 -7.85
N ALA A 833 -9.32 40.99 -7.70
CA ALA A 833 -9.26 40.29 -6.41
C ALA A 833 -8.24 40.93 -5.47
N ALA A 834 -7.07 41.36 -5.98
CA ALA A 834 -6.05 42.06 -5.20
C ALA A 834 -6.62 43.35 -4.58
N MET A 835 -7.37 44.14 -5.36
CA MET A 835 -8.07 45.35 -4.90
C MET A 835 -9.17 45.09 -3.85
N GLN A 836 -9.53 43.83 -3.58
CA GLN A 836 -10.45 43.42 -2.52
C GLN A 836 -9.72 42.78 -1.32
N GLY A 837 -8.42 43.05 -1.19
CA GLY A 837 -7.58 42.49 -0.12
C GLY A 837 -7.25 41.01 -0.32
N GLY A 838 -7.05 40.60 -1.58
CA GLY A 838 -6.66 39.24 -1.96
C GLY A 838 -7.81 38.24 -2.07
N VAL A 839 -9.03 38.62 -1.67
CA VAL A 839 -10.19 37.72 -1.63
C VAL A 839 -11.22 38.13 -2.67
N GLY A 840 -11.24 37.42 -3.79
CA GLY A 840 -12.24 37.55 -4.85
C GLY A 840 -13.10 36.29 -4.97
N GLY A 841 -14.31 36.43 -5.51
CA GLY A 841 -15.15 35.26 -5.80
C GLY A 841 -14.66 34.49 -7.03
N HIS A 842 -13.91 35.16 -7.89
CA HIS A 842 -13.41 34.62 -9.15
C HIS A 842 -11.92 34.21 -9.10
N ALA A 843 -11.16 34.69 -8.10
CA ALA A 843 -9.71 34.49 -7.94
C ALA A 843 -9.27 34.81 -6.48
N GLY A 844 -8.07 34.40 -6.08
CA GLY A 844 -7.50 34.68 -4.75
C GLY A 844 -7.11 33.47 -3.95
N LEU A 845 -7.58 32.29 -4.36
CA LEU A 845 -7.28 31.03 -3.67
C LEU A 845 -5.90 30.51 -4.07
N PHE A 846 -5.18 29.98 -3.09
CA PHE A 846 -3.91 29.30 -3.25
C PHE A 846 -4.03 27.85 -2.75
N SER A 847 -3.34 26.92 -3.41
CA SER A 847 -3.30 25.50 -2.99
C SER A 847 -2.15 24.73 -3.64
N ASN A 848 -1.87 23.53 -3.13
CA ASN A 848 -1.20 22.47 -3.90
C ASN A 848 -2.21 21.57 -4.65
N ALA A 849 -1.71 20.69 -5.51
CA ALA A 849 -2.56 19.83 -6.35
C ALA A 849 -3.33 18.75 -5.56
N ASN A 850 -2.76 18.26 -4.45
CA ASN A 850 -3.39 17.22 -3.62
C ASN A 850 -4.66 17.73 -2.93
N ASP A 851 -4.64 18.94 -2.37
CA ASP A 851 -5.79 19.50 -1.68
C ASP A 851 -6.91 19.88 -2.66
N VAL A 852 -6.56 20.36 -3.86
CA VAL A 852 -7.53 20.52 -4.95
C VAL A 852 -8.19 19.18 -5.28
N ALA A 853 -7.43 18.08 -5.30
CA ALA A 853 -7.97 16.75 -5.56
C ALA A 853 -8.96 16.30 -4.49
N LYS A 854 -8.75 16.63 -3.20
CA LYS A 854 -9.70 16.33 -2.11
C LYS A 854 -11.07 16.98 -2.36
N ILE A 855 -11.08 18.26 -2.70
CA ILE A 855 -12.33 19.00 -2.97
C ILE A 855 -13.02 18.45 -4.22
N MET A 856 -12.26 18.15 -5.28
CA MET A 856 -12.83 17.54 -6.48
C MET A 856 -13.35 16.12 -6.24
N GLN A 857 -12.70 15.35 -5.36
CA GLN A 857 -13.19 14.03 -4.93
C GLN A 857 -14.52 14.17 -4.16
N MET A 858 -14.68 15.20 -3.32
CA MET A 858 -15.97 15.48 -2.66
C MET A 858 -17.08 15.71 -3.70
N TYR A 859 -16.84 16.48 -4.75
CA TYR A 859 -17.81 16.64 -5.84
C TYR A 859 -18.08 15.33 -6.59
N LEU A 860 -17.02 14.58 -6.92
CA LEU A 860 -17.12 13.28 -7.60
C LEU A 860 -17.96 12.28 -6.79
N GLN A 861 -17.85 12.34 -5.46
CA GLN A 861 -18.60 11.55 -4.48
C GLN A 861 -19.94 12.20 -4.10
N ASN A 862 -20.53 13.00 -4.99
CA ASN A 862 -21.85 13.62 -4.82
C ASN A 862 -22.00 14.42 -3.53
N GLY A 863 -20.93 15.11 -3.13
CA GLY A 863 -20.91 15.97 -1.96
C GLY A 863 -20.49 15.30 -0.66
N PHE A 864 -20.14 14.01 -0.68
CA PHE A 864 -19.67 13.26 0.49
C PHE A 864 -18.14 13.14 0.49
N TYR A 865 -17.48 13.37 1.63
CA TYR A 865 -16.06 13.09 1.80
C TYR A 865 -15.69 12.96 3.28
N GLY A 866 -14.80 12.04 3.63
CA GLY A 866 -14.26 11.95 4.99
C GLY A 866 -15.30 11.72 6.09
N GLY A 867 -16.39 11.00 5.78
CA GLY A 867 -17.45 10.70 6.73
C GLY A 867 -18.48 11.83 6.90
N GLN A 868 -18.42 12.88 6.07
CA GLN A 868 -19.29 14.05 6.13
C GLN A 868 -19.97 14.30 4.78
N GLN A 869 -21.27 14.64 4.82
CA GLN A 869 -21.99 15.21 3.69
C GLN A 869 -21.79 16.74 3.72
N PHE A 870 -21.04 17.27 2.77
CA PHE A 870 -20.83 18.72 2.62
C PHE A 870 -21.95 19.39 1.83
N LEU A 871 -22.42 18.71 0.78
CA LEU A 871 -23.45 19.17 -0.15
C LEU A 871 -24.31 17.98 -0.54
N GLU A 872 -25.61 18.14 -0.75
CA GLU A 872 -26.48 17.03 -1.13
C GLU A 872 -26.24 16.57 -2.58
N ALA A 873 -26.41 15.26 -2.83
CA ALA A 873 -26.24 14.68 -4.15
C ALA A 873 -27.15 15.33 -5.22
N ARG A 874 -28.38 15.74 -4.84
CA ARG A 874 -29.30 16.44 -5.73
C ARG A 874 -28.76 17.80 -6.17
N THR A 875 -28.05 18.51 -5.29
CA THR A 875 -27.43 19.81 -5.56
C THR A 875 -26.26 19.65 -6.50
N ILE A 876 -25.35 18.70 -6.26
CA ILE A 876 -24.25 18.40 -7.19
C ILE A 876 -24.79 18.09 -8.60
N LYS A 877 -25.82 17.24 -8.70
CA LYS A 877 -26.48 16.94 -9.97
C LYS A 877 -27.08 18.19 -10.62
N LYS A 878 -27.79 19.00 -9.84
CA LYS A 878 -28.43 20.25 -10.30
C LYS A 878 -27.40 21.21 -10.88
N PHE A 879 -26.25 21.38 -10.23
CA PHE A 879 -25.19 22.29 -10.69
C PHE A 879 -24.32 21.73 -11.82
N ASN A 880 -24.15 20.41 -11.92
CA ASN A 880 -23.46 19.76 -13.05
C ASN A 880 -24.36 19.65 -14.32
N THR A 881 -25.63 20.03 -14.24
CA THR A 881 -26.58 19.97 -15.37
C THR A 881 -26.34 21.12 -16.35
N CYS A 882 -26.39 20.80 -17.64
CA CYS A 882 -26.26 21.78 -18.72
C CYS A 882 -27.63 22.32 -19.16
N TYR A 883 -28.06 23.44 -18.58
CA TYR A 883 -29.41 23.98 -18.83
C TYR A 883 -29.58 24.69 -20.18
N PHE A 884 -28.48 25.12 -20.79
CA PHE A 884 -28.49 25.89 -22.04
C PHE A 884 -27.74 25.16 -23.17
N CYS A 885 -27.64 23.83 -23.08
CA CYS A 885 -26.97 23.01 -24.08
C CYS A 885 -27.61 23.13 -25.48
N ASP A 886 -28.94 23.27 -25.54
CA ASP A 886 -29.73 23.56 -26.76
C ASP A 886 -29.36 24.91 -27.42
N ARG A 887 -28.76 25.83 -26.65
CA ARG A 887 -28.28 27.15 -27.09
C ARG A 887 -26.77 27.17 -27.35
N ASN A 888 -26.15 26.00 -27.50
CA ASN A 888 -24.71 25.85 -27.68
C ASN A 888 -23.88 26.43 -26.51
N VAL A 889 -24.42 26.33 -25.29
CA VAL A 889 -23.74 26.68 -24.03
C VAL A 889 -23.47 25.40 -23.26
N ARG A 890 -22.27 24.84 -23.43
CA ARG A 890 -21.84 23.59 -22.79
C ARG A 890 -21.47 23.72 -21.29
N ARG A 891 -21.96 24.73 -20.57
CA ARG A 891 -21.61 24.97 -19.16
C ARG A 891 -22.62 24.32 -18.23
N GLY A 892 -22.15 23.87 -17.06
CA GLY A 892 -23.00 23.68 -15.90
C GLY A 892 -23.21 25.00 -15.17
N ILE A 893 -23.85 24.95 -14.00
CA ILE A 893 -23.92 26.10 -13.09
C ILE A 893 -22.57 26.20 -12.38
N GLY A 894 -21.73 27.12 -12.83
CA GLY A 894 -20.38 27.34 -12.31
C GLY A 894 -19.32 26.36 -12.84
N PHE A 895 -19.70 25.13 -13.17
CA PHE A 895 -18.79 24.14 -13.73
C PHE A 895 -18.57 24.29 -15.24
N ASP A 896 -17.33 24.01 -15.65
CA ASP A 896 -16.99 23.70 -17.04
C ASP A 896 -17.40 22.26 -17.40
N LYS A 897 -17.76 22.00 -18.66
CA LYS A 897 -18.10 20.65 -19.16
C LYS A 897 -17.46 20.38 -20.53
N PRO A 898 -17.38 19.13 -20.99
CA PRO A 898 -16.73 18.78 -22.25
C PRO A 898 -17.47 19.34 -23.46
N GLU A 899 -16.72 19.64 -24.52
CA GLU A 899 -17.29 20.07 -25.80
C GLU A 899 -17.85 18.86 -26.58
N PRO A 900 -19.11 18.90 -27.04
CA PRO A 900 -19.72 17.91 -27.95
C PRO A 900 -18.82 17.40 -29.07
N HIS A 901 -18.15 18.30 -29.79
CA HIS A 901 -17.42 17.98 -31.01
C HIS A 901 -15.89 18.01 -30.87
N GLY A 902 -15.37 18.00 -29.63
CA GLY A 902 -13.94 18.14 -29.36
C GLY A 902 -13.44 19.59 -29.50
N GLY A 903 -12.16 19.83 -29.22
CA GLY A 903 -11.54 21.17 -29.28
C GLY A 903 -11.86 22.09 -28.07
N GLY A 904 -12.52 21.56 -27.04
CA GLY A 904 -12.88 22.26 -25.82
C GLY A 904 -11.82 22.20 -24.70
N PRO A 905 -12.23 22.49 -23.44
CA PRO A 905 -11.33 22.52 -22.29
C PRO A 905 -10.88 21.13 -21.83
N ALA A 906 -11.50 20.06 -22.34
CA ALA A 906 -11.22 18.67 -22.02
C ALA A 906 -10.95 17.86 -23.30
N CYS A 907 -10.27 16.73 -23.17
CA CYS A 907 -10.03 15.81 -24.29
C CYS A 907 -11.32 15.07 -24.70
N SER A 908 -11.30 14.39 -25.85
CA SER A 908 -12.49 13.69 -26.38
C SER A 908 -12.83 12.37 -25.66
N LEU A 909 -11.95 11.88 -24.77
CA LEU A 909 -12.14 10.60 -24.06
C LEU A 909 -12.92 10.73 -22.74
N VAL A 910 -13.17 11.95 -22.28
CA VAL A 910 -13.92 12.19 -21.04
C VAL A 910 -15.41 11.94 -21.22
N SER A 911 -16.11 11.52 -20.17
CA SER A 911 -17.57 11.35 -20.20
C SER A 911 -18.29 12.69 -20.29
N ARG A 912 -19.53 12.69 -20.81
CA ARG A 912 -20.40 13.89 -20.83
C ARG A 912 -20.80 14.38 -19.44
N LYS A 913 -20.78 13.49 -18.45
CA LYS A 913 -21.07 13.80 -17.05
C LYS A 913 -19.90 14.46 -16.34
N SER A 914 -18.70 14.39 -16.92
CA SER A 914 -17.51 15.03 -16.35
C SER A 914 -17.64 16.56 -16.30
N PHE A 915 -16.87 17.14 -15.39
CA PHE A 915 -16.90 18.56 -15.10
C PHE A 915 -15.57 19.04 -14.52
N GLY A 916 -15.31 20.34 -14.57
CA GLY A 916 -14.09 20.90 -14.02
C GLY A 916 -13.97 22.40 -14.24
N HIS A 917 -12.73 22.91 -14.26
CA HIS A 917 -12.45 24.29 -14.63
C HIS A 917 -10.98 24.48 -15.02
N SER A 918 -10.71 25.40 -15.95
CA SER A 918 -9.35 25.88 -16.25
C SER A 918 -9.07 27.23 -15.60
N GLY A 919 -7.89 27.42 -15.04
CA GLY A 919 -7.44 28.67 -14.44
C GLY A 919 -6.56 29.52 -15.36
N PHE A 920 -6.52 30.82 -15.08
CA PHE A 920 -5.78 31.82 -15.85
C PHE A 920 -4.26 31.64 -15.70
N THR A 921 -3.80 31.39 -14.48
CA THR A 921 -2.40 31.13 -14.09
C THR A 921 -1.83 29.84 -14.68
N GLY A 922 -2.62 29.10 -15.48
CA GLY A 922 -2.25 27.84 -16.14
C GLY A 922 -2.79 26.60 -15.45
N THR A 923 -3.44 26.77 -14.29
CA THR A 923 -4.04 25.68 -13.52
C THR A 923 -5.23 25.03 -14.25
N TYR A 924 -5.55 23.79 -13.91
CA TYR A 924 -6.66 23.01 -14.47
C TYR A 924 -7.05 21.90 -13.51
N THR A 925 -8.35 21.64 -13.38
CA THR A 925 -8.86 20.48 -12.63
C THR A 925 -10.12 19.91 -13.27
N TRP A 926 -10.28 18.59 -13.21
CA TRP A 926 -11.37 17.86 -13.85
C TRP A 926 -11.74 16.58 -13.10
N ALA A 927 -13.04 16.31 -12.96
CA ALA A 927 -13.59 15.09 -12.38
C ALA A 927 -14.51 14.38 -13.39
N ASP A 928 -14.39 13.06 -13.51
CA ASP A 928 -15.20 12.22 -14.39
C ASP A 928 -15.92 11.13 -13.56
N PRO A 929 -17.24 11.29 -13.30
CA PRO A 929 -18.06 10.32 -12.59
C PRO A 929 -18.13 8.92 -13.22
N GLU A 930 -18.00 8.79 -14.54
CA GLU A 930 -18.11 7.49 -15.20
C GLU A 930 -16.80 6.71 -15.17
N LYS A 931 -15.68 7.40 -15.00
CA LYS A 931 -14.35 6.80 -14.86
C LYS A 931 -13.84 6.77 -13.43
N ASP A 932 -14.58 7.38 -12.51
CA ASP A 932 -14.23 7.63 -11.11
C ASP A 932 -12.83 8.24 -11.01
N LEU A 933 -12.61 9.34 -11.74
CA LEU A 933 -11.28 9.90 -11.99
C LEU A 933 -11.24 11.40 -11.70
N VAL A 934 -10.20 11.84 -10.98
CA VAL A 934 -9.85 13.25 -10.77
C VAL A 934 -8.47 13.51 -11.38
N TYR A 935 -8.35 14.60 -12.13
CA TYR A 935 -7.09 15.09 -12.69
C TYR A 935 -6.89 16.56 -12.31
N VAL A 936 -5.77 16.86 -11.67
CA VAL A 936 -5.34 18.22 -11.31
C VAL A 936 -4.01 18.52 -11.98
N PHE A 937 -3.88 19.70 -12.56
CA PHE A 937 -2.65 20.25 -13.12
C PHE A 937 -2.51 21.69 -12.64
N LEU A 938 -1.50 21.99 -11.84
CA LEU A 938 -1.18 23.35 -11.41
C LEU A 938 0.13 23.78 -12.08
N SER A 939 0.23 25.05 -12.47
CA SER A 939 1.46 25.62 -13.04
C SER A 939 1.47 27.12 -12.79
N ASN A 940 2.63 27.75 -12.91
CA ASN A 940 2.79 29.20 -12.95
C ASN A 940 3.08 29.70 -14.36
N ARG A 941 2.22 29.34 -15.32
CA ARG A 941 2.31 29.73 -16.75
C ARG A 941 2.51 31.23 -16.95
N THR A 942 1.91 32.04 -16.08
CA THR A 942 1.97 33.50 -16.14
C THR A 942 3.32 34.07 -15.72
N TYR A 943 4.27 33.25 -15.25
CA TYR A 943 5.62 33.69 -14.91
C TYR A 943 6.58 33.55 -16.12
N PRO A 944 7.37 34.59 -16.45
CA PRO A 944 7.36 35.92 -15.85
C PRO A 944 6.27 36.86 -16.42
N SER A 945 5.59 36.51 -17.51
CA SER A 945 4.56 37.38 -18.11
C SER A 945 3.23 36.68 -18.36
N ALA A 946 2.12 37.32 -17.97
CA ALA A 946 0.76 36.83 -18.22
C ALA A 946 0.42 36.70 -19.72
N SER A 947 1.20 37.33 -20.60
CA SER A 947 1.05 37.22 -22.05
C SER A 947 1.46 35.86 -22.63
N ASN A 948 2.15 35.01 -21.85
CA ASN A 948 2.55 33.68 -22.29
C ASN A 948 1.32 32.79 -22.56
N THR A 949 1.08 32.43 -23.83
CA THR A 949 -0.08 31.61 -24.24
C THR A 949 0.29 30.21 -24.71
N LEU A 950 1.56 29.80 -24.58
CA LEU A 950 2.08 28.54 -25.14
C LEU A 950 1.38 27.30 -24.55
N LEU A 951 1.14 27.30 -23.24
CA LEU A 951 0.40 26.22 -22.55
C LEU A 951 -1.01 26.03 -23.15
N VAL A 952 -1.70 27.12 -23.43
CA VAL A 952 -3.08 27.10 -23.94
C VAL A 952 -3.10 26.70 -25.41
N LYS A 953 -2.25 27.34 -26.24
CA LYS A 953 -2.17 27.08 -27.69
C LYS A 953 -1.75 25.64 -28.01
N SER A 954 -0.88 25.05 -27.19
CA SER A 954 -0.42 23.67 -27.38
C SER A 954 -1.41 22.59 -26.94
N GLY A 955 -2.47 22.97 -26.22
CA GLY A 955 -3.43 22.03 -25.62
C GLY A 955 -2.80 21.02 -24.68
N LEU A 956 -1.64 21.30 -24.06
CA LEU A 956 -0.88 20.31 -23.29
C LEU A 956 -1.73 19.65 -22.18
N ARG A 957 -2.56 20.43 -21.48
CA ARG A 957 -3.43 19.93 -20.40
C ARG A 957 -4.44 18.89 -20.90
N THR A 958 -5.07 19.11 -22.06
CA THR A 958 -5.99 18.13 -22.65
C THR A 958 -5.27 16.93 -23.25
N ARG A 959 -4.05 17.13 -23.78
CA ARG A 959 -3.20 16.00 -24.22
C ARG A 959 -2.74 15.13 -23.05
N ILE A 960 -2.40 15.73 -21.90
CA ILE A 960 -2.07 14.98 -20.67
C ILE A 960 -3.33 14.24 -20.18
N GLN A 961 -4.48 14.91 -20.15
CA GLN A 961 -5.75 14.26 -19.82
C GLN A 961 -6.01 13.05 -20.73
N LYS A 962 -5.78 13.18 -22.05
CA LYS A 962 -5.90 12.06 -22.98
C LYS A 962 -4.94 10.91 -22.62
N ALA A 963 -3.67 11.21 -22.33
CA ALA A 963 -2.68 10.20 -21.95
C ALA A 963 -3.07 9.45 -20.66
N ILE A 964 -3.64 10.15 -19.68
CA ILE A 964 -4.18 9.54 -18.46
C ILE A 964 -5.28 8.53 -18.78
N TYR A 965 -6.20 8.87 -19.69
CA TYR A 965 -7.31 7.99 -20.07
C TYR A 965 -6.81 6.79 -20.91
N GLU A 966 -5.83 7.00 -21.78
CA GLU A 966 -5.17 5.93 -22.56
C GLU A 966 -4.39 4.95 -21.66
N ALA A 967 -4.01 5.37 -20.45
CA ALA A 967 -3.34 4.53 -19.47
C ALA A 967 -4.28 3.59 -18.71
N ILE A 968 -5.60 3.77 -18.80
CA ILE A 968 -6.58 2.84 -18.20
C ILE A 968 -6.45 1.46 -18.87
N ILE A 969 -6.26 0.43 -18.04
CA ILE A 969 -6.23 -0.97 -18.46
C ILE A 969 -7.67 -1.41 -18.67
N ASN A 970 -7.97 -1.91 -19.87
CA ASN A 970 -9.28 -2.46 -20.24
C ASN A 970 -9.39 -3.93 -19.83
#